data_AF-A0A845HJ65-F1
#
_entry.id   AF-A0A845HJ65-F1
#
_cell.length_a   1.000
_cell.length_b   1.000
_cell.length_c   1.000
_cell.angle_alpha   90.00
_cell.angle_beta   90.00
_cell.angle_gamma   90.00
#
_symmetry.space_group_name_H-M   'P 1'
#
loop_
_entity.id
_entity.type
_entity.pdbx_description
1 polymer ?
#
loop_
_entity_poly.entity_id
_entity_poly.type
_entity_poly.pdbx_seq_one_letter_code
_entity_poly.pdbx_strand_id
1 'polypeptide(L)'
;MHYALNLRTFFYSHYFYLGLRFAAGLVGVTLITLQFAGLSTAMTVCIGALCTALMDMPSPLRHKFNEMSASVLLCSAVTLLISLCAPVHWLLMIMLVAISFLACMMVVYGKKSMPLQLATLFIMTMSMEHDMTARESFIHTGLFTLGAVAYLAYAMGISWILRHRIKQQVLAEALFELAAYIDIKADFYDTRYNLTEQFNKLVRHQSLLADRQQASRDLILRSHQNSKDAIVVQTHVCMLDLYELVLSTHTDYAQLRMHLADSPVLKTLHDLAYKAARDIESVAYDVTRKKASYPEISYEPELAAIEAELAALQRRVDEGKPAQEALAVLRAQRNKIRAIIKMIGELHQASQKAYDTTPFWVDADMGPFLSQQKYELRMILSHLRFDSPIFRFSLRVAMAISVGLAVASWLPYAAHSYWIVLTIVIILKPSFSMTKQRRSDRIVGTIIGCVITALIIKYLNYPAVILGFLILSTVATPTFIYVRYRYAAIAVSIMILLQMHLIAPGNHDLIVERLIDTFIGAAVATAFSFVLATWEYQTLPRLIREVLDVNLRYMQASFDLLQGKGKDDFAYRIERKRLMDSLAALSSALVRMLDEPARKQRAVEDINQFIVQNYLLVAHVAALRAILRRHVKELPTEPVNAMLRESHEQVMRTLAQALAPQAAGASPAAIATAPAHAPADGAGVPWSGWPLVQRRIRLLQADALKIIVHSEAIVRNVA
;
A
#
# COMPACT_ATOMS: atom_id res chain seq x y z
N MET A 1 2.82 11.34 11.70
CA MET A 1 1.43 11.74 12.07
C MET A 1 0.41 11.11 11.13
N HIS A 2 -0.73 10.60 11.62
CA HIS A 2 -1.82 10.10 10.75
C HIS A 2 -2.52 11.27 10.07
N TYR A 3 -2.39 11.38 8.75
CA TYR A 3 -3.05 12.35 7.86
C TYR A 3 -4.57 12.57 8.12
N ALA A 4 -5.24 11.56 8.71
CA ALA A 4 -6.65 11.59 9.06
C ALA A 4 -6.99 12.31 10.38
N LEU A 5 -6.02 12.63 11.24
CA LEU A 5 -6.26 13.24 12.55
C LEU A 5 -6.21 14.78 12.53
N ASN A 6 -5.58 15.38 11.52
CA ASN A 6 -5.61 16.82 11.36
C ASN A 6 -6.86 17.19 10.54
N LEU A 7 -7.81 17.89 11.19
CA LEU A 7 -9.08 18.31 10.58
C LEU A 7 -8.85 19.00 9.24
N ARG A 8 -7.78 19.80 9.14
CA ARG A 8 -7.48 20.57 7.93
C ARG A 8 -7.09 19.69 6.77
N THR A 9 -6.29 18.64 6.96
CA THR A 9 -5.91 17.70 5.90
C THR A 9 -7.04 16.73 5.56
N PHE A 10 -7.85 16.34 6.55
CA PHE A 10 -8.97 15.42 6.37
C PHE A 10 -10.02 15.95 5.37
N PHE A 11 -10.45 17.22 5.48
CA PHE A 11 -11.47 17.77 4.57
C PHE A 11 -11.00 17.93 3.13
N TYR A 12 -9.69 18.10 2.89
CA TYR A 12 -9.13 18.16 1.54
C TYR A 12 -8.69 16.80 1.00
N SER A 13 -8.83 15.74 1.81
CA SER A 13 -8.43 14.40 1.42
C SER A 13 -9.27 13.82 0.29
N HIS A 14 -8.64 12.95 -0.49
CA HIS A 14 -9.35 12.15 -1.49
C HIS A 14 -10.47 11.33 -0.85
N TYR A 15 -10.26 10.80 0.35
CA TYR A 15 -11.22 9.96 1.07
C TYR A 15 -12.50 10.69 1.48
N PHE A 16 -12.37 11.91 1.99
CA PHE A 16 -13.55 12.72 2.32
C PHE A 16 -14.32 13.07 1.05
N TYR A 17 -13.61 13.48 -0.01
CA TYR A 17 -14.23 13.80 -1.29
C TYR A 17 -14.91 12.59 -1.93
N LEU A 18 -14.28 11.42 -1.84
CA LEU A 18 -14.85 10.14 -2.27
C LEU A 18 -16.17 9.89 -1.54
N GLY A 19 -16.22 10.08 -0.23
CA GLY A 19 -17.43 9.85 0.53
C GLY A 19 -18.55 10.86 0.27
N LEU A 20 -18.20 12.12 0.08
CA LEU A 20 -19.17 13.15 -0.31
C LEU A 20 -19.78 12.84 -1.69
N ARG A 21 -18.94 12.46 -2.67
CA ARG A 21 -19.39 12.07 -4.02
C ARG A 21 -20.25 10.82 -3.99
N PHE A 22 -19.83 9.81 -3.23
CA PHE A 22 -20.59 8.57 -3.05
C PHE A 22 -21.98 8.85 -2.51
N ALA A 23 -22.07 9.62 -1.41
CA ALA A 23 -23.34 9.95 -0.79
C ALA A 23 -24.21 10.84 -1.70
N ALA A 24 -23.64 11.86 -2.34
CA ALA A 24 -24.36 12.73 -3.25
C ALA A 24 -24.93 11.96 -4.46
N GLY A 25 -24.16 11.02 -5.02
CA GLY A 25 -24.64 10.15 -6.10
C GLY A 25 -25.74 9.20 -5.65
N LEU A 26 -25.55 8.51 -4.52
CA LEU A 26 -26.50 7.53 -4.00
C LEU A 26 -27.83 8.19 -3.58
N VAL A 27 -27.76 9.25 -2.77
CA VAL A 27 -28.92 10.01 -2.31
C VAL A 27 -29.59 10.71 -3.50
N GLY A 28 -28.81 11.31 -4.41
CA GLY A 28 -29.33 11.97 -5.60
C GLY A 28 -30.13 11.03 -6.50
N VAL A 29 -29.59 9.85 -6.83
CA VAL A 29 -30.31 8.83 -7.64
C VAL A 29 -31.58 8.37 -6.94
N THR A 30 -31.52 8.16 -5.62
CA THR A 30 -32.68 7.73 -4.82
C THR A 30 -33.77 8.79 -4.80
N LEU A 31 -33.43 10.06 -4.53
CA LEU A 31 -34.38 11.17 -4.48
C LEU A 31 -35.03 11.44 -5.83
N ILE A 32 -34.25 11.40 -6.92
CA ILE A 32 -34.79 11.56 -8.28
C ILE A 32 -35.81 10.45 -8.55
N THR A 33 -35.49 9.20 -8.20
CA THR A 33 -36.41 8.07 -8.41
C THR A 33 -37.70 8.21 -7.59
N LEU A 34 -37.60 8.68 -6.35
CA LEU A 34 -38.76 8.92 -5.49
C LEU A 34 -39.74 9.98 -6.03
N GLN A 35 -39.29 10.89 -6.92
CA GLN A 35 -40.20 11.85 -7.56
C GLN A 35 -41.09 11.21 -8.62
N PHE A 36 -40.64 10.11 -9.23
CA PHE A 36 -41.33 9.45 -10.36
C PHE A 36 -41.90 8.08 -10.00
N ALA A 37 -41.48 7.47 -8.90
CA ALA A 37 -41.87 6.12 -8.51
C ALA A 37 -42.06 5.97 -6.99
N GLY A 38 -42.73 4.89 -6.58
CA GLY A 38 -42.93 4.55 -5.18
C GLY A 38 -41.64 4.13 -4.44
N LEU A 39 -41.76 4.02 -3.12
CA LEU A 39 -40.64 3.71 -2.22
C LEU A 39 -39.96 2.37 -2.55
N SER A 40 -40.71 1.33 -2.89
CA SER A 40 -40.18 0.01 -3.26
C SER A 40 -39.27 0.08 -4.50
N THR A 41 -39.73 0.74 -5.56
CA THR A 41 -38.95 0.97 -6.78
C THR A 41 -37.69 1.78 -6.49
N ALA A 42 -37.81 2.85 -5.69
CA ALA A 42 -36.66 3.65 -5.31
C ALA A 42 -35.61 2.86 -4.52
N MET A 43 -36.03 1.93 -3.64
CA MET A 43 -35.12 1.04 -2.93
C MET A 43 -34.35 0.11 -3.88
N THR A 44 -35.02 -0.54 -4.83
CA THR A 44 -34.34 -1.40 -5.82
C THR A 44 -33.32 -0.61 -6.65
N VAL A 45 -33.67 0.59 -7.11
CA VAL A 45 -32.77 1.48 -7.84
C VAL A 45 -31.60 1.94 -6.95
N CYS A 46 -31.86 2.26 -5.68
CA CYS A 46 -30.85 2.64 -4.69
C CYS A 46 -29.85 1.51 -4.44
N ILE A 47 -30.30 0.26 -4.30
CA ILE A 47 -29.43 -0.92 -4.12
C ILE A 47 -28.56 -1.12 -5.37
N GLY A 48 -29.10 -0.91 -6.57
CA GLY A 48 -28.34 -0.90 -7.83
C GLY A 48 -27.24 0.15 -7.85
N ALA A 49 -27.58 1.39 -7.50
CA ALA A 49 -26.63 2.48 -7.37
C ALA A 49 -25.54 2.19 -6.33
N LEU A 50 -25.92 1.64 -5.17
CA LEU A 50 -25.01 1.28 -4.07
C LEU A 50 -23.98 0.23 -4.51
N CYS A 51 -24.41 -0.82 -5.22
CA CYS A 51 -23.52 -1.87 -5.70
C CYS A 51 -22.45 -1.33 -6.66
N THR A 52 -22.84 -0.46 -7.59
CA THR A 52 -21.90 0.19 -8.51
C THR A 52 -21.00 1.20 -7.77
N ALA A 53 -21.53 1.88 -6.75
CA ALA A 53 -20.78 2.83 -5.95
C ALA A 53 -19.64 2.20 -5.14
N LEU A 54 -19.78 0.93 -4.73
CA LEU A 54 -18.68 0.18 -4.10
C LEU A 54 -17.46 0.01 -5.02
N MET A 55 -17.64 0.05 -6.34
CA MET A 55 -16.56 -0.04 -7.34
C MET A 55 -15.99 1.33 -7.74
N ASP A 56 -16.47 2.44 -7.17
CA ASP A 56 -16.06 3.80 -7.53
C ASP A 56 -14.68 4.18 -6.96
N MET A 57 -13.62 3.61 -7.55
CA MET A 57 -12.23 3.87 -7.16
C MET A 57 -11.55 4.91 -8.07
N PRO A 58 -10.52 5.61 -7.57
CA PRO A 58 -9.66 6.45 -8.41
C PRO A 58 -8.87 5.57 -9.38
N SER A 59 -9.18 5.70 -10.66
CA SER A 59 -8.56 4.95 -11.77
C SER A 59 -8.63 5.85 -13.02
N PRO A 60 -7.71 5.71 -13.99
CA PRO A 60 -7.82 6.41 -15.27
C PRO A 60 -9.20 6.18 -15.90
N LEU A 61 -9.77 7.20 -16.55
CA LEU A 61 -11.18 7.20 -16.98
C LEU A 61 -11.58 5.96 -17.77
N ARG A 62 -10.74 5.48 -18.71
CA ARG A 62 -11.02 4.27 -19.50
C ARG A 62 -11.09 3.00 -18.64
N HIS A 63 -10.11 2.82 -17.74
CA HIS A 63 -10.11 1.67 -16.84
C HIS A 63 -11.27 1.74 -15.86
N LYS A 64 -11.54 2.93 -15.31
CA LYS A 64 -12.66 3.17 -14.42
C LYS A 64 -13.99 2.80 -15.08
N PHE A 65 -14.22 3.25 -16.32
CA PHE A 65 -15.42 2.90 -17.06
C PHE A 65 -15.56 1.39 -17.22
N ASN A 66 -14.51 0.70 -17.67
CA ASN A 66 -14.53 -0.75 -17.86
C ASN A 66 -14.75 -1.51 -16.54
N GLU A 67 -14.05 -1.12 -15.47
CA GLU A 67 -14.14 -1.70 -14.12
C GLU A 67 -15.56 -1.55 -13.53
N MET A 68 -16.15 -0.34 -13.62
CA MET A 68 -17.50 -0.10 -13.13
C MET A 68 -18.57 -0.74 -14.02
N SER A 69 -18.37 -0.77 -15.34
CA SER A 69 -19.31 -1.45 -16.26
C SER A 69 -19.33 -2.95 -16.03
N ALA A 70 -18.18 -3.56 -15.76
CA ALA A 70 -18.11 -4.96 -15.34
C ALA A 70 -18.91 -5.21 -14.06
N SER A 71 -18.88 -4.26 -13.09
CA SER A 71 -19.71 -4.32 -11.90
C SER A 71 -21.21 -4.24 -12.21
N VAL A 72 -21.63 -3.33 -13.09
CA VAL A 72 -23.04 -3.22 -13.50
C VAL A 72 -23.51 -4.52 -14.12
N LEU A 73 -22.77 -5.06 -15.09
CA LEU A 73 -23.13 -6.29 -15.80
C LEU A 73 -23.18 -7.50 -14.86
N LEU A 74 -22.12 -7.68 -14.05
CA LEU A 74 -22.02 -8.83 -13.16
C LEU A 74 -23.09 -8.79 -12.05
N CYS A 75 -23.26 -7.66 -11.38
CA CYS A 75 -24.27 -7.55 -10.32
C CYS A 75 -25.68 -7.70 -10.88
N SER A 76 -25.97 -7.14 -12.07
CA SER A 76 -27.29 -7.31 -12.70
C SER A 76 -27.55 -8.76 -13.10
N ALA A 77 -26.54 -9.47 -13.63
CA ALA A 77 -26.66 -10.88 -13.95
C ALA A 77 -26.90 -11.72 -12.69
N VAL A 78 -26.20 -11.42 -11.58
CA VAL A 78 -26.38 -12.10 -10.30
C VAL A 78 -27.76 -11.83 -9.70
N THR A 79 -28.24 -10.59 -9.73
CA THR A 79 -29.61 -10.24 -9.32
C THR A 79 -30.64 -11.04 -10.11
N LEU A 80 -30.47 -11.14 -11.44
CA LEU A 80 -31.39 -11.90 -12.30
C LEU A 80 -31.36 -13.39 -11.98
N LEU A 81 -30.17 -13.99 -11.86
CA LEU A 81 -30.02 -15.41 -11.57
C LEU A 81 -30.66 -15.79 -10.23
N ILE A 82 -30.43 -14.99 -9.19
CA ILE A 82 -30.95 -15.27 -7.85
C ILE A 82 -32.46 -15.09 -7.80
N SER A 83 -32.98 -14.01 -8.38
CA SER A 83 -34.43 -13.77 -8.43
C SER A 83 -35.17 -14.86 -9.22
N LEU A 84 -34.59 -15.36 -10.32
CA LEU A 84 -35.15 -16.51 -11.06
C LEU A 84 -35.06 -17.83 -10.28
N CYS A 85 -34.06 -18.00 -9.41
CA CYS A 85 -33.91 -19.21 -8.60
C CYS A 85 -34.71 -19.16 -7.28
N ALA A 86 -35.18 -17.98 -6.86
CA ALA A 86 -35.91 -17.78 -5.61
C ALA A 86 -37.09 -18.76 -5.41
N PRO A 87 -37.91 -19.06 -6.43
CA PRO A 87 -39.02 -20.02 -6.28
C PRO A 87 -38.59 -21.46 -5.92
N VAL A 88 -37.33 -21.83 -6.17
CA VAL A 88 -36.81 -23.19 -6.00
C VAL A 88 -35.70 -23.17 -4.94
N HIS A 89 -36.07 -23.35 -3.67
CA HIS A 89 -35.18 -23.15 -2.52
C HIS A 89 -33.85 -23.94 -2.58
N TRP A 90 -33.86 -25.19 -3.02
CA TRP A 90 -32.63 -26.00 -3.14
C TRP A 90 -31.69 -25.46 -4.22
N LEU A 91 -32.24 -24.99 -5.35
CA LEU A 91 -31.49 -24.40 -6.44
C LEU A 91 -30.91 -23.05 -6.00
N LEU A 92 -31.69 -22.24 -5.29
CA LEU A 92 -31.24 -21.00 -4.68
C LEU A 92 -30.01 -21.23 -3.78
N MET A 93 -30.07 -22.19 -2.86
CA MET A 93 -28.95 -22.51 -1.96
C MET A 93 -27.68 -22.92 -2.71
N ILE A 94 -27.81 -23.79 -3.72
CA ILE A 94 -26.67 -24.19 -4.57
C ILE A 94 -26.09 -22.99 -5.32
N MET A 95 -26.95 -22.14 -5.88
CA MET A 95 -26.53 -20.96 -6.62
C MET A 95 -25.84 -19.93 -5.73
N LEU A 96 -26.31 -19.71 -4.49
CA LEU A 96 -25.65 -18.81 -3.54
C LEU A 96 -24.20 -19.27 -3.25
N VAL A 97 -23.99 -20.57 -3.04
CA VAL A 97 -22.66 -21.14 -2.78
C VAL A 97 -21.78 -21.07 -4.04
N ALA A 98 -22.33 -21.39 -5.21
CA ALA A 98 -21.61 -21.34 -6.49
C ALA A 98 -21.19 -19.90 -6.86
N ILE A 99 -22.12 -18.94 -6.78
CA ILE A 99 -21.82 -17.52 -7.02
C ILE A 99 -20.79 -17.02 -6.01
N SER A 100 -20.89 -17.45 -4.75
CA SER A 100 -19.90 -17.08 -3.74
C SER A 100 -18.49 -17.55 -4.07
N PHE A 101 -18.36 -18.80 -4.50
CA PHE A 101 -17.10 -19.38 -4.94
C PHE A 101 -16.53 -18.61 -6.15
N LEU A 102 -17.35 -18.40 -7.20
CA LEU A 102 -16.94 -17.70 -8.41
C LEU A 102 -16.56 -16.24 -8.14
N ALA A 103 -17.32 -15.55 -7.29
CA ALA A 103 -17.02 -14.18 -6.89
C ALA A 103 -15.69 -14.10 -6.13
N CYS A 104 -15.38 -15.07 -5.26
CA CYS A 104 -14.10 -15.13 -4.57
C CYS A 104 -12.93 -15.46 -5.50
N MET A 105 -13.16 -16.26 -6.56
CA MET A 105 -12.13 -16.51 -7.58
C MET A 105 -11.73 -15.24 -8.36
N MET A 106 -12.59 -14.22 -8.43
CA MET A 106 -12.23 -12.94 -9.08
C MET A 106 -11.06 -12.22 -8.39
N VAL A 107 -10.71 -12.59 -7.14
CA VAL A 107 -9.53 -12.06 -6.44
C VAL A 107 -8.22 -12.37 -7.18
N VAL A 108 -8.21 -13.37 -8.09
CA VAL A 108 -7.10 -13.64 -9.04
C VAL A 108 -6.69 -12.39 -9.80
N TYR A 109 -7.63 -11.51 -10.15
CA TYR A 109 -7.33 -10.29 -10.89
C TYR A 109 -6.62 -9.22 -10.04
N GLY A 110 -6.46 -9.40 -8.72
CA GLY A 110 -5.67 -8.51 -7.85
C GLY A 110 -6.49 -7.61 -6.93
N LYS A 111 -5.84 -6.64 -6.26
CA LYS A 111 -6.46 -5.78 -5.22
C LYS A 111 -7.70 -5.02 -5.72
N LYS A 112 -7.73 -4.64 -7.01
CA LYS A 112 -8.84 -3.87 -7.61
C LYS A 112 -10.13 -4.67 -7.82
N SER A 113 -10.09 -6.01 -7.83
CA SER A 113 -11.31 -6.82 -7.97
C SER A 113 -11.99 -7.12 -6.63
N MET A 114 -11.36 -6.81 -5.49
CA MET A 114 -11.96 -7.03 -4.17
C MET A 114 -13.26 -6.23 -3.93
N PRO A 115 -13.40 -4.96 -4.35
CA PRO A 115 -14.67 -4.25 -4.24
C PRO A 115 -15.75 -4.84 -5.16
N LEU A 116 -15.37 -5.30 -6.35
CA LEU A 116 -16.26 -6.02 -7.27
C LEU A 116 -16.79 -7.31 -6.62
N GLN A 117 -15.90 -8.13 -6.06
CA GLN A 117 -16.26 -9.32 -5.28
C GLN A 117 -17.24 -8.96 -4.15
N LEU A 118 -16.94 -7.91 -3.37
CA LEU A 118 -17.80 -7.49 -2.27
C LEU A 118 -19.19 -7.05 -2.77
N ALA A 119 -19.26 -6.28 -3.86
CA ALA A 119 -20.52 -5.84 -4.44
C ALA A 119 -21.36 -7.03 -4.94
N THR A 120 -20.73 -8.00 -5.60
CA THR A 120 -21.40 -9.23 -6.07
C THR A 120 -21.94 -10.07 -4.91
N LEU A 121 -21.16 -10.27 -3.86
CA LEU A 121 -21.61 -11.01 -2.68
C LEU A 121 -22.68 -10.25 -1.90
N PHE A 122 -22.58 -8.92 -1.83
CA PHE A 122 -23.58 -8.07 -1.18
C PHE A 122 -24.93 -8.16 -1.89
N ILE A 123 -24.99 -7.94 -3.21
CA ILE A 123 -26.25 -8.03 -3.94
C ILE A 123 -26.85 -9.43 -3.86
N MET A 124 -25.99 -10.46 -3.94
CA MET A 124 -26.42 -11.84 -3.79
C MET A 124 -27.16 -12.07 -2.47
N THR A 125 -26.67 -11.51 -1.37
CA THR A 125 -27.32 -11.63 -0.06
C THR A 125 -28.63 -10.84 0.05
N MET A 126 -28.73 -9.68 -0.59
CA MET A 126 -29.95 -8.84 -0.55
C MET A 126 -31.09 -9.40 -1.40
N SER A 127 -30.76 -10.07 -2.50
CA SER A 127 -31.78 -10.59 -3.44
C SER A 127 -32.47 -11.88 -2.97
N MET A 128 -32.10 -12.45 -1.82
CA MET A 128 -32.63 -13.73 -1.31
C MET A 128 -34.08 -13.63 -0.78
N GLU A 129 -34.54 -12.46 -0.36
CA GLU A 129 -35.76 -12.33 0.49
C GLU A 129 -37.09 -12.19 -0.26
N HIS A 130 -37.09 -12.08 -1.58
CA HIS A 130 -38.31 -11.81 -2.35
C HIS A 130 -38.66 -13.00 -3.25
N ASP A 131 -39.78 -13.66 -2.95
CA ASP A 131 -40.41 -14.61 -3.87
C ASP A 131 -41.04 -13.80 -5.01
N MET A 132 -40.36 -13.76 -6.15
CA MET A 132 -40.81 -13.00 -7.33
C MET A 132 -41.18 -13.97 -8.44
N THR A 133 -42.24 -13.64 -9.19
CA THR A 133 -42.51 -14.33 -10.46
C THR A 133 -41.39 -14.05 -11.46
N ALA A 134 -41.27 -14.87 -12.52
CA ALA A 134 -40.25 -14.67 -13.55
C ALA A 134 -40.35 -13.26 -14.18
N ARG A 135 -41.57 -12.78 -14.47
CA ARG A 135 -41.79 -11.44 -15.01
C ARG A 135 -41.33 -10.34 -14.05
N GLU A 136 -41.67 -10.47 -12.77
CA GLU A 136 -41.26 -9.52 -11.74
C GLU A 136 -39.74 -9.54 -11.54
N SER A 137 -39.09 -10.69 -11.66
CA SER A 137 -37.63 -10.83 -11.60
C SER A 137 -36.93 -10.01 -12.69
N PHE A 138 -37.44 -10.04 -13.92
CA PHE A 138 -36.92 -9.19 -15.02
C PHE A 138 -37.15 -7.70 -14.76
N ILE A 139 -38.32 -7.31 -14.25
CA ILE A 139 -38.62 -5.91 -13.92
C ILE A 139 -37.71 -5.41 -12.79
N HIS A 140 -37.59 -6.18 -11.71
CA HIS A 140 -36.73 -5.88 -10.58
C HIS A 140 -35.26 -5.74 -11.01
N THR A 141 -34.78 -6.68 -11.83
CA THR A 141 -33.43 -6.60 -12.41
C THR A 141 -33.27 -5.37 -13.30
N GLY A 142 -34.26 -5.02 -14.12
CA GLY A 142 -34.23 -3.83 -14.97
C GLY A 142 -34.12 -2.54 -14.16
N LEU A 143 -34.91 -2.42 -13.09
CA LEU A 143 -34.86 -1.29 -12.15
C LEU A 143 -33.52 -1.21 -11.41
N PHE A 144 -33.01 -2.36 -10.94
CA PHE A 144 -31.68 -2.45 -10.33
C PHE A 144 -30.61 -1.97 -11.30
N THR A 145 -30.63 -2.47 -12.53
CA THR A 145 -29.68 -2.10 -13.60
C THR A 145 -29.76 -0.61 -13.92
N LEU A 146 -30.96 -0.04 -13.95
CA LEU A 146 -31.17 1.39 -14.17
C LEU A 146 -30.44 2.24 -13.10
N GLY A 147 -30.59 1.89 -11.82
CA GLY A 147 -29.87 2.55 -10.73
C GLY A 147 -28.36 2.40 -10.83
N ALA A 148 -27.90 1.21 -11.19
CA ALA A 148 -26.50 0.90 -11.39
C ALA A 148 -25.89 1.74 -12.54
N VAL A 149 -26.58 1.87 -13.67
CA VAL A 149 -26.17 2.69 -14.83
C VAL A 149 -26.26 4.18 -14.52
N ALA A 150 -27.28 4.63 -13.79
CA ALA A 150 -27.43 6.03 -13.37
C ALA A 150 -26.25 6.47 -12.49
N TYR A 151 -25.86 5.65 -11.51
CA TYR A 151 -24.68 5.92 -10.69
C TYR A 151 -23.39 5.86 -11.52
N LEU A 152 -23.24 4.90 -12.44
CA LEU A 152 -22.09 4.86 -13.37
C LEU A 152 -21.96 6.16 -14.17
N ALA A 153 -23.05 6.66 -14.75
CA ALA A 153 -23.07 7.91 -15.51
C ALA A 153 -22.68 9.11 -14.63
N TYR A 154 -23.29 9.23 -13.45
CA TYR A 154 -22.93 10.23 -12.45
C TYR A 154 -21.43 10.18 -12.09
N ALA A 155 -20.95 8.98 -11.77
CA ALA A 155 -19.57 8.76 -11.36
C ALA A 155 -18.57 9.13 -12.47
N MET A 156 -18.86 8.77 -13.72
CA MET A 156 -18.05 9.13 -14.87
C MET A 156 -18.05 10.64 -15.12
N GLY A 157 -19.20 11.31 -15.04
CA GLY A 157 -19.31 12.76 -15.17
C GLY A 157 -18.46 13.51 -14.14
N ILE A 158 -18.59 13.15 -12.86
CA ILE A 158 -17.79 13.76 -11.80
C ILE A 158 -16.29 13.45 -11.96
N SER A 159 -15.94 12.22 -12.31
CA SER A 159 -14.53 11.84 -12.52
C SER A 159 -13.89 12.59 -13.69
N TRP A 160 -14.65 12.89 -14.74
CA TRP A 160 -14.19 13.67 -15.89
C TRP A 160 -13.92 15.14 -15.52
N ILE A 161 -14.83 15.74 -14.74
CA ILE A 161 -14.69 17.12 -14.21
C ILE A 161 -13.47 17.22 -13.29
N LEU A 162 -13.25 16.21 -12.44
CA LEU A 162 -12.23 16.24 -11.39
C LEU A 162 -10.93 15.53 -11.75
N ARG A 163 -10.76 15.08 -13.00
CA ARG A 163 -9.61 14.25 -13.43
C ARG A 163 -8.26 14.76 -12.93
N HIS A 164 -8.05 16.08 -12.99
CA HIS A 164 -6.79 16.70 -12.58
C HIS A 164 -6.67 16.79 -11.05
N ARG A 165 -7.78 17.05 -10.34
CA ARG A 165 -7.81 17.07 -8.87
C ARG A 165 -7.50 15.69 -8.29
N ILE A 166 -8.03 14.63 -8.87
CA ILE A 166 -7.77 13.26 -8.40
C ILE A 166 -6.28 12.93 -8.53
N LYS A 167 -5.62 13.29 -9.65
CA LYS A 167 -4.16 13.14 -9.82
C LYS A 167 -3.37 13.87 -8.72
N GLN A 168 -3.73 15.12 -8.42
CA GLN A 168 -3.07 15.93 -7.38
C GLN A 168 -3.25 15.34 -5.99
N GLN A 169 -4.46 14.87 -5.64
CA GLN A 169 -4.72 14.27 -4.33
C GLN A 169 -3.93 12.97 -4.13
N VAL A 170 -3.90 12.09 -5.14
CA VAL A 170 -3.13 10.83 -5.05
C VAL A 170 -1.62 11.10 -4.97
N LEU A 171 -1.10 12.12 -5.68
CA LEU A 171 0.29 12.54 -5.53
C LEU A 171 0.57 13.08 -4.11
N ALA A 172 -0.31 13.94 -3.59
CA ALA A 172 -0.15 14.51 -2.26
C ALA A 172 -0.13 13.41 -1.18
N GLU A 173 -0.98 12.38 -1.30
CA GLU A 173 -0.94 11.22 -0.39
C GLU A 173 0.41 10.52 -0.40
N ALA A 174 1.02 10.32 -1.58
CA ALA A 174 2.36 9.74 -1.67
C ALA A 174 3.43 10.64 -1.01
N LEU A 175 3.31 11.96 -1.12
CA LEU A 175 4.18 12.93 -0.45
C LEU A 175 3.99 12.92 1.08
N PHE A 176 2.75 12.83 1.58
CA PHE A 176 2.47 12.70 3.00
C PHE A 176 3.08 11.42 3.59
N GLU A 177 2.99 10.29 2.88
CA GLU A 177 3.64 9.05 3.32
C GLU A 177 5.17 9.14 3.25
N LEU A 178 5.74 9.89 2.30
CA LEU A 178 7.18 10.17 2.27
C LEU A 178 7.62 11.03 3.46
N ALA A 179 6.85 12.06 3.80
CA ALA A 179 7.07 12.87 4.99
C ALA A 179 7.01 12.02 6.26
N ALA A 180 5.98 11.17 6.41
CA ALA A 180 5.85 10.25 7.54
C ALA A 180 7.00 9.22 7.61
N TYR A 181 7.50 8.76 6.47
CA TYR A 181 8.67 7.90 6.41
C TYR A 181 9.94 8.61 6.94
N ILE A 182 10.14 9.88 6.60
CA ILE A 182 11.27 10.68 7.11
C ILE A 182 11.10 11.01 8.59
N ASP A 183 9.87 11.28 9.05
CA ASP A 183 9.49 11.47 10.46
C ASP A 183 9.95 10.26 11.30
N ILE A 184 9.64 9.04 10.85
CA ILE A 184 10.11 7.80 11.51
C ILE A 184 11.64 7.67 11.46
N LYS A 185 12.28 8.13 10.37
CA LYS A 185 13.75 8.13 10.27
C LYS A 185 14.42 9.15 11.18
N ALA A 186 13.72 10.18 11.65
CA ALA A 186 14.26 11.13 12.63
C ALA A 186 14.56 10.43 13.97
N ASP A 187 13.68 9.52 14.41
CA ASP A 187 13.85 8.73 15.63
C ASP A 187 15.13 7.87 15.63
N PHE A 188 15.70 7.57 14.46
CA PHE A 188 16.96 6.83 14.37
C PHE A 188 18.17 7.64 14.86
N TYR A 189 18.07 8.96 15.01
CA TYR A 189 19.13 9.74 15.65
C TYR A 189 19.01 9.79 17.18
N ASP A 190 17.87 9.40 17.75
CA ASP A 190 17.65 9.43 19.20
C ASP A 190 18.01 8.07 19.85
N THR A 191 19.00 8.09 20.73
CA THR A 191 19.56 6.91 21.41
C THR A 191 18.56 6.23 22.36
N ARG A 192 17.48 6.90 22.77
CA ARG A 192 16.43 6.34 23.62
C ARG A 192 15.62 5.24 22.93
N TYR A 193 15.55 5.25 21.60
CA TYR A 193 14.82 4.24 20.84
C TYR A 193 15.69 3.06 20.44
N ASN A 194 15.14 1.85 20.53
CA ASN A 194 15.78 0.64 20.03
C ASN A 194 15.79 0.63 18.48
N LEU A 195 16.97 0.44 17.87
CA LEU A 195 17.14 0.43 16.42
C LEU A 195 16.30 -0.65 15.72
N THR A 196 16.22 -1.85 16.30
CA THR A 196 15.47 -2.98 15.73
C THR A 196 13.97 -2.71 15.72
N GLU A 197 13.42 -2.14 16.80
CA GLU A 197 12.00 -1.78 16.85
C GLU A 197 11.67 -0.66 15.87
N GLN A 198 12.51 0.38 15.80
CA GLN A 198 12.33 1.46 14.84
C GLN A 198 12.46 0.99 13.39
N PHE A 199 13.35 0.03 13.13
CA PHE A 199 13.45 -0.62 11.83
C PHE A 199 12.16 -1.37 11.47
N ASN A 200 11.57 -2.12 12.40
CA ASN A 200 10.30 -2.80 12.17
C ASN A 200 9.17 -1.80 11.85
N LYS A 201 9.13 -0.63 12.50
CA LYS A 201 8.21 0.46 12.18
C LYS A 201 8.47 1.03 10.78
N LEU A 202 9.73 1.24 10.43
CA LEU A 202 10.16 1.77 9.14
C LEU A 202 9.76 0.84 7.98
N VAL A 203 10.02 -0.46 8.09
CA VAL A 203 9.68 -1.48 7.06
C VAL A 203 8.17 -1.56 6.83
N ARG A 204 7.36 -1.49 7.91
CA ARG A 204 5.89 -1.45 7.82
C ARG A 204 5.43 -0.23 7.01
N HIS A 205 5.98 0.95 7.32
CA HIS A 205 5.64 2.18 6.60
C HIS A 205 6.17 2.20 5.17
N GLN A 206 7.30 1.55 4.90
CA GLN A 206 7.87 1.48 3.56
C GLN A 206 6.96 0.74 2.57
N SER A 207 6.31 -0.34 3.01
CA SER A 207 5.31 -1.03 2.18
C SER A 207 4.11 -0.13 1.87
N LEU A 208 3.69 0.71 2.82
CA LEU A 208 2.59 1.67 2.62
C LEU A 208 2.99 2.76 1.62
N LEU A 209 4.20 3.33 1.77
CA LEU A 209 4.75 4.32 0.85
C LEU A 209 4.87 3.76 -0.57
N ALA A 210 5.37 2.54 -0.73
CA ALA A 210 5.49 1.87 -2.03
C ALA A 210 4.11 1.70 -2.71
N ASP A 211 3.10 1.26 -1.96
CA ASP A 211 1.71 1.15 -2.47
C ASP A 211 1.18 2.53 -2.94
N ARG A 212 1.44 3.62 -2.20
CA ARG A 212 1.02 4.98 -2.60
C ARG A 212 1.78 5.52 -3.80
N GLN A 213 3.08 5.28 -3.87
CA GLN A 213 3.88 5.63 -5.04
C GLN A 213 3.37 4.89 -6.28
N GLN A 214 3.03 3.60 -6.17
CA GLN A 214 2.47 2.84 -7.28
C GLN A 214 1.10 3.37 -7.72
N ALA A 215 0.20 3.66 -6.78
CA ALA A 215 -1.10 4.26 -7.10
C ALA A 215 -0.96 5.62 -7.81
N SER A 216 0.00 6.44 -7.35
CA SER A 216 0.35 7.71 -7.95
C SER A 216 0.88 7.53 -9.38
N ARG A 217 1.84 6.62 -9.61
CA ARG A 217 2.35 6.26 -10.95
C ARG A 217 1.24 5.83 -11.90
N ASP A 218 0.34 4.96 -11.44
CA ASP A 218 -0.72 4.40 -12.29
C ASP A 218 -1.72 5.45 -12.80
N LEU A 219 -1.97 6.50 -12.02
CA LEU A 219 -2.90 7.56 -12.39
C LEU A 219 -2.22 8.69 -13.17
N ILE A 220 -0.98 9.03 -12.79
CA ILE A 220 -0.22 10.12 -13.40
C ILE A 220 0.35 9.65 -14.75
N LEU A 221 1.08 8.54 -14.76
CA LEU A 221 1.92 8.13 -15.89
C LEU A 221 1.16 7.66 -17.14
N ARG A 222 -0.13 7.32 -17.00
CA ARG A 222 -0.97 6.81 -18.11
C ARG A 222 -1.60 7.90 -18.98
N SER A 223 -1.55 9.17 -18.56
CA SER A 223 -2.16 10.27 -19.32
C SER A 223 -1.39 11.57 -19.12
N HIS A 224 -0.52 11.90 -20.07
CA HIS A 224 0.18 13.18 -20.16
C HIS A 224 -0.17 13.84 -21.47
N GLN A 225 -1.15 14.75 -21.44
CA GLN A 225 -1.53 15.49 -22.64
C GLN A 225 -1.27 16.99 -22.50
N ASN A 226 -1.17 17.49 -21.26
CA ASN A 226 -1.18 18.92 -20.97
C ASN A 226 -0.03 19.33 -20.04
N SER A 227 0.39 20.60 -20.11
CA SER A 227 1.41 21.20 -19.21
C SER A 227 1.10 21.04 -17.72
N LYS A 228 -0.19 21.05 -17.35
CA LYS A 228 -0.62 20.80 -15.96
C LYS A 228 -0.35 19.37 -15.50
N ASP A 229 -0.45 18.40 -16.39
CA ASP A 229 -0.08 17.01 -16.06
C ASP A 229 1.45 16.88 -15.93
N ALA A 230 2.23 17.64 -16.71
CA ALA A 230 3.69 17.67 -16.60
C ALA A 230 4.18 18.10 -15.20
N ILE A 231 3.54 19.11 -14.58
CA ILE A 231 3.84 19.53 -13.20
C ILE A 231 3.68 18.35 -12.21
N VAL A 232 2.58 17.60 -12.32
CA VAL A 232 2.29 16.48 -11.42
C VAL A 232 3.28 15.33 -11.64
N VAL A 233 3.67 15.05 -12.89
CA VAL A 233 4.71 14.07 -13.23
C VAL A 233 6.05 14.46 -12.64
N GLN A 234 6.47 15.69 -12.89
CA GLN A 234 7.76 16.21 -12.46
C GLN A 234 7.87 16.19 -10.93
N THR A 235 6.82 16.64 -10.23
CA THR A 235 6.74 16.57 -8.77
C THR A 235 6.84 15.12 -8.28
N HIS A 236 6.18 14.18 -8.96
CA HIS A 236 6.28 12.74 -8.64
C HIS A 236 7.70 12.20 -8.85
N VAL A 237 8.39 12.60 -9.92
CA VAL A 237 9.78 12.18 -10.18
C VAL A 237 10.73 12.74 -9.13
N CYS A 238 10.61 14.03 -8.78
CA CYS A 238 11.39 14.64 -7.70
C CYS A 238 11.16 13.91 -6.36
N MET A 239 9.92 13.51 -6.06
CA MET A 239 9.60 12.68 -4.88
C MET A 239 10.33 11.34 -4.90
N LEU A 240 10.41 10.66 -6.06
CA LEU A 240 11.13 9.38 -6.17
C LEU A 240 12.64 9.54 -5.98
N ASP A 241 13.23 10.60 -6.53
CA ASP A 241 14.65 10.89 -6.40
C ASP A 241 15.00 11.34 -4.97
N LEU A 242 14.12 12.10 -4.31
CA LEU A 242 14.21 12.41 -2.89
C LEU A 242 14.17 11.15 -2.02
N TYR A 243 13.24 10.23 -2.30
CA TYR A 243 13.14 8.96 -1.58
C TYR A 243 14.41 8.10 -1.72
N GLU A 244 15.02 8.05 -2.91
CA GLU A 244 16.30 7.35 -3.12
C GLU A 244 17.41 7.95 -2.25
N LEU A 245 17.49 9.27 -2.20
CA LEU A 245 18.49 9.95 -1.39
C LEU A 245 18.28 9.72 0.11
N VAL A 246 17.03 9.73 0.56
CA VAL A 246 16.66 9.39 1.95
C VAL A 246 16.99 7.93 2.25
N LEU A 247 16.83 7.00 1.31
CA LEU A 247 17.21 5.59 1.51
C LEU A 247 18.72 5.45 1.77
N SER A 248 19.54 6.25 1.09
CA SER A 248 21.01 6.21 1.24
C SER A 248 21.53 6.51 2.66
N THR A 249 20.75 7.19 3.50
CA THR A 249 21.13 7.48 4.89
C THR A 249 21.05 6.26 5.81
N HIS A 250 20.39 5.18 5.38
CA HIS A 250 20.16 3.99 6.21
C HIS A 250 21.47 3.34 6.70
N THR A 251 22.52 3.39 5.87
CA THR A 251 23.83 2.77 6.15
C THR A 251 24.62 3.41 7.30
N ASP A 252 24.27 4.63 7.74
CA ASP A 252 25.14 5.42 8.62
C ASP A 252 24.65 5.51 10.08
N TYR A 253 23.39 5.13 10.40
CA TYR A 253 22.81 5.33 11.75
C TYR A 253 23.54 4.60 12.88
N ALA A 254 23.92 3.34 12.66
CA ALA A 254 24.64 2.57 13.66
C ALA A 254 26.02 3.18 13.96
N GLN A 255 26.71 3.65 12.93
CA GLN A 255 28.01 4.32 13.08
C GLN A 255 27.88 5.69 13.75
N LEU A 256 26.85 6.47 13.39
CA LEU A 256 26.55 7.75 14.02
C LEU A 256 26.30 7.57 15.52
N ARG A 257 25.47 6.60 15.93
CA ARG A 257 25.22 6.33 17.36
C ARG A 257 26.47 5.82 18.07
N MET A 258 27.28 5.00 17.42
CA MET A 258 28.51 4.46 18.03
C MET A 258 29.55 5.56 18.33
N HIS A 259 29.73 6.52 17.43
CA HIS A 259 30.78 7.54 17.57
C HIS A 259 30.31 8.88 18.13
N LEU A 260 28.99 9.17 18.12
CA LEU A 260 28.43 10.48 18.48
C LEU A 260 27.29 10.39 19.52
N ALA A 261 27.13 9.27 20.23
CA ALA A 261 26.08 9.10 21.25
C ALA A 261 26.01 10.26 22.26
N ASP A 262 27.17 10.75 22.70
CA ASP A 262 27.29 11.79 23.73
C ASP A 262 27.28 13.22 23.16
N SER A 263 27.28 13.38 21.84
CA SER A 263 27.29 14.70 21.19
C SER A 263 25.87 15.23 21.01
N PRO A 264 25.62 16.53 21.25
CA PRO A 264 24.32 17.16 20.97
C PRO A 264 23.96 17.12 19.47
N VAL A 265 24.92 16.81 18.58
CA VAL A 265 24.70 16.76 17.13
C VAL A 265 23.63 15.75 16.72
N LEU A 266 23.46 14.64 17.45
CA LEU A 266 22.40 13.67 17.17
C LEU A 266 21.02 14.30 17.31
N LYS A 267 20.82 15.15 18.31
CA LYS A 267 19.59 15.92 18.47
C LYS A 267 19.41 16.93 17.34
N THR A 268 20.47 17.62 16.93
CA THR A 268 20.40 18.52 15.76
C THR A 268 20.03 17.79 14.47
N LEU A 269 20.58 16.58 14.24
CA LEU A 269 20.25 15.74 13.10
C LEU A 269 18.80 15.25 13.14
N HIS A 270 18.31 14.88 14.34
CA HIS A 270 16.91 14.58 14.58
C HIS A 270 16.01 15.77 14.19
N ASP A 271 16.27 16.95 14.76
CA ASP A 271 15.44 18.15 14.57
C ASP A 271 15.44 18.60 13.10
N LEU A 272 16.58 18.47 12.41
CA LEU A 272 16.68 18.73 10.98
C LEU A 272 15.83 17.73 10.16
N ALA A 273 15.93 16.43 10.46
CA ALA A 273 15.13 15.41 9.77
C ALA A 273 13.63 15.62 10.01
N TYR A 274 13.25 16.01 11.22
CA TYR A 274 11.88 16.37 11.57
C TYR A 274 11.40 17.60 10.79
N LYS A 275 12.22 18.66 10.70
CA LYS A 275 11.92 19.85 9.85
C LYS A 275 11.78 19.47 8.38
N ALA A 276 12.64 18.61 7.86
CA ALA A 276 12.57 18.14 6.48
C ALA A 276 11.27 17.37 6.19
N ALA A 277 10.81 16.56 7.14
CA ALA A 277 9.50 15.90 7.04
C ALA A 277 8.36 16.93 6.97
N ARG A 278 8.39 17.99 7.80
CA ARG A 278 7.38 19.07 7.76
C ARG A 278 7.41 19.89 6.48
N ASP A 279 8.58 20.08 5.88
CA ASP A 279 8.71 20.80 4.61
C ASP A 279 8.13 20.01 3.43
N ILE A 280 8.32 18.69 3.41
CA ILE A 280 7.66 17.83 2.42
C ILE A 280 6.14 17.79 2.66
N GLU A 281 5.71 17.84 3.92
CA GLU A 281 4.30 17.93 4.30
C GLU A 281 3.64 19.23 3.79
N SER A 282 4.36 20.36 3.81
CA SER A 282 3.87 21.64 3.28
C SER A 282 3.66 21.56 1.75
N VAL A 283 4.60 20.96 1.02
CA VAL A 283 4.45 20.70 -0.42
C VAL A 283 3.23 19.83 -0.69
N ALA A 284 3.08 18.73 0.05
CA ALA A 284 1.94 17.81 -0.09
C ALA A 284 0.60 18.56 0.10
N TYR A 285 0.55 19.45 1.07
CA TYR A 285 -0.62 20.26 1.39
C TYR A 285 -0.98 21.25 0.27
N ASP A 286 0.01 21.97 -0.28
CA ASP A 286 -0.22 22.91 -1.37
C ASP A 286 -0.63 22.21 -2.68
N VAL A 287 -0.01 21.07 -2.98
CA VAL A 287 -0.40 20.19 -4.10
C VAL A 287 -1.87 19.76 -3.96
N THR A 288 -2.29 19.36 -2.75
CA THR A 288 -3.70 18.99 -2.48
C THR A 288 -4.65 20.14 -2.78
N ARG A 289 -4.23 21.37 -2.47
CA ARG A 289 -5.04 22.60 -2.65
C ARG A 289 -5.01 23.16 -4.06
N LYS A 290 -4.17 22.62 -4.95
CA LYS A 290 -3.86 23.19 -6.27
C LYS A 290 -3.24 24.59 -6.13
N LYS A 291 -2.34 24.73 -5.16
CA LYS A 291 -1.48 25.90 -4.98
C LYS A 291 -0.04 25.52 -5.31
N ALA A 292 0.74 26.50 -5.76
CA ALA A 292 2.18 26.36 -5.90
C ALA A 292 2.81 26.41 -4.50
N SER A 293 3.77 25.51 -4.24
CA SER A 293 4.44 25.42 -2.95
C SER A 293 5.65 26.34 -2.90
N TYR A 294 5.92 26.93 -1.74
CA TYR A 294 7.08 27.79 -1.50
C TYR A 294 7.81 27.38 -0.22
N PRO A 295 9.14 27.50 -0.16
CA PRO A 295 9.91 27.13 1.01
C PRO A 295 9.63 28.11 2.16
N GLU A 296 8.96 27.64 3.22
CA GLU A 296 8.68 28.41 4.44
C GLU A 296 9.62 28.03 5.59
N ILE A 297 10.21 26.83 5.56
CA ILE A 297 11.01 26.29 6.66
C ILE A 297 12.50 26.60 6.43
N SER A 298 13.12 27.26 7.42
CA SER A 298 14.58 27.48 7.42
C SER A 298 15.33 26.35 8.13
N TYR A 299 16.41 25.90 7.49
CA TYR A 299 17.36 24.89 7.96
C TYR A 299 18.68 25.49 8.44
N GLU A 300 18.87 26.81 8.31
CA GLU A 300 20.15 27.48 8.56
C GLU A 300 20.68 27.27 10.00
N PRO A 301 19.86 27.36 11.07
CA PRO A 301 20.34 27.19 12.44
C PRO A 301 20.93 25.79 12.69
N GLU A 302 20.23 24.74 12.25
CA GLU A 302 20.68 23.36 12.42
C GLU A 302 21.90 23.04 11.56
N LEU A 303 21.95 23.58 10.33
CA LEU A 303 23.13 23.45 9.47
C LEU A 303 24.34 24.15 10.08
N ALA A 304 24.17 25.34 10.65
CA ALA A 304 25.25 26.06 11.35
C ALA A 304 25.75 25.29 12.57
N ALA A 305 24.84 24.68 13.35
CA ALA A 305 25.20 23.84 14.48
C ALA A 305 25.98 22.58 14.07
N ILE A 306 25.61 21.93 12.96
CA ILE A 306 26.37 20.79 12.42
C ILE A 306 27.76 21.22 11.94
N GLU A 307 27.90 22.38 11.30
CA GLU A 307 29.20 22.91 10.88
C GLU A 307 30.08 23.28 12.09
N ALA A 308 29.50 23.82 13.16
CA ALA A 308 30.22 24.11 14.40
C ALA A 308 30.76 22.83 15.06
N GLU A 309 29.94 21.76 15.11
CA GLU A 309 30.38 20.46 15.62
C GLU A 309 31.47 19.84 14.74
N LEU A 310 31.35 19.92 13.41
CA LEU A 310 32.39 19.47 12.50
C LEU A 310 33.72 20.20 12.73
N ALA A 311 33.69 21.51 12.98
CA ALA A 311 34.87 22.30 13.31
C ALA A 311 35.45 21.93 14.69
N ALA A 312 34.60 21.59 15.67
CA ALA A 312 35.04 21.10 16.98
C ALA A 312 35.72 19.72 16.87
N LEU A 313 35.15 18.80 16.10
CA LEU A 313 35.75 17.48 15.83
C LEU A 313 37.06 17.60 15.04
N GLN A 314 37.14 18.49 14.07
CA GLN A 314 38.38 18.76 13.33
C GLN A 314 39.48 19.26 14.27
N ARG A 315 39.19 20.24 15.14
CA ARG A 315 40.16 20.72 16.14
C ARG A 315 40.67 19.60 17.05
N ARG A 316 39.78 18.70 17.50
CA ARG A 316 40.18 17.53 18.31
C ARG A 316 41.12 16.60 17.54
N VAL A 317 40.87 16.38 16.25
CA VAL A 317 41.77 15.61 15.39
C VAL A 317 43.13 16.29 15.26
N ASP A 318 43.14 17.60 15.04
CA ASP A 318 44.37 18.39 14.89
C ASP A 318 45.18 18.42 16.20
N GLU A 319 44.51 18.35 17.35
CA GLU A 319 45.10 18.16 18.70
C GLU A 319 45.59 16.73 18.97
N GLY A 320 45.47 15.80 18.00
CA GLY A 320 45.88 14.40 18.14
C GLY A 320 44.91 13.50 18.93
N LYS A 321 43.69 13.97 19.24
CA LYS A 321 42.68 13.16 19.94
C LYS A 321 41.96 12.21 18.95
N PRO A 322 41.51 11.02 19.40
CA PRO A 322 40.82 10.05 18.55
C PRO A 322 39.41 10.53 18.17
N ALA A 323 39.30 11.30 17.09
CA ALA A 323 38.02 11.82 16.56
C ALA A 323 37.88 11.70 15.03
N GLN A 324 38.82 11.04 14.35
CA GLN A 324 38.88 10.91 12.89
C GLN A 324 37.62 10.25 12.30
N GLU A 325 37.16 9.16 12.91
CA GLU A 325 36.00 8.39 12.45
C GLU A 325 34.70 9.15 12.67
N ALA A 326 34.51 9.73 13.86
CA ALA A 326 33.38 10.58 14.19
C ALA A 326 33.25 11.76 13.19
N LEU A 327 34.38 12.41 12.89
CA LEU A 327 34.46 13.48 11.90
C LEU A 327 34.06 12.99 10.50
N ALA A 328 34.60 11.84 10.05
CA ALA A 328 34.31 11.30 8.74
C ALA A 328 32.83 10.91 8.56
N VAL A 329 32.24 10.26 9.58
CA VAL A 329 30.83 9.85 9.58
C VAL A 329 29.92 11.09 9.59
N LEU A 330 30.17 12.07 10.46
CA LEU A 330 29.37 13.30 10.50
C LEU A 330 29.50 14.10 9.20
N ARG A 331 30.70 14.18 8.62
CA ARG A 331 30.93 14.89 7.35
C ARG A 331 30.18 14.24 6.19
N ALA A 332 30.17 12.90 6.13
CA ALA A 332 29.38 12.15 5.15
C ALA A 332 27.88 12.41 5.35
N GLN A 333 27.39 12.39 6.59
CA GLN A 333 25.99 12.62 6.90
C GLN A 333 25.54 14.04 6.56
N ARG A 334 26.36 15.06 6.88
CA ARG A 334 26.13 16.46 6.52
C ARG A 334 25.98 16.63 5.00
N ASN A 335 26.82 15.96 4.20
CA ASN A 335 26.73 16.03 2.74
C ASN A 335 25.41 15.45 2.22
N LYS A 336 24.97 14.30 2.77
CA LYS A 336 23.68 13.68 2.40
C LYS A 336 22.51 14.60 2.78
N ILE A 337 22.53 15.17 3.97
CA ILE A 337 21.50 16.11 4.45
C ILE A 337 21.39 17.33 3.55
N ARG A 338 22.50 17.95 3.16
CA ARG A 338 22.48 19.09 2.22
C ARG A 338 21.87 18.72 0.87
N ALA A 339 22.18 17.53 0.36
CA ALA A 339 21.57 17.04 -0.87
C ALA A 339 20.06 16.81 -0.71
N ILE A 340 19.60 16.32 0.45
CA ILE A 340 18.17 16.15 0.76
C ILE A 340 17.46 17.50 0.79
N ILE A 341 18.00 18.48 1.52
CA ILE A 341 17.44 19.84 1.59
C ILE A 341 17.36 20.48 0.20
N LYS A 342 18.42 20.33 -0.62
CA LYS A 342 18.42 20.82 -2.00
C LYS A 342 17.29 20.18 -2.82
N MET A 343 17.13 18.86 -2.72
CA MET A 343 16.09 18.12 -3.44
C MET A 343 14.67 18.49 -2.96
N ILE A 344 14.49 18.83 -1.68
CA ILE A 344 13.23 19.40 -1.18
C ILE A 344 12.97 20.78 -1.81
N GLY A 345 14.00 21.61 -1.97
CA GLY A 345 13.90 22.87 -2.72
C GLY A 345 13.52 22.65 -4.19
N GLU A 346 14.11 21.64 -4.85
CA GLU A 346 13.74 21.25 -6.22
C GLU A 346 12.30 20.73 -6.29
N LEU A 347 11.82 20.03 -5.26
CA LEU A 347 10.43 19.57 -5.13
C LEU A 347 9.45 20.75 -5.03
N HIS A 348 9.77 21.80 -4.27
CA HIS A 348 9.00 23.05 -4.24
C HIS A 348 8.91 23.67 -5.64
N GLN A 349 10.04 23.85 -6.31
CA GLN A 349 10.08 24.41 -7.67
C GLN A 349 9.30 23.56 -8.67
N ALA A 350 9.37 22.23 -8.55
CA ALA A 350 8.64 21.32 -9.43
C ALA A 350 7.12 21.42 -9.32
N SER A 351 6.61 21.88 -8.17
CA SER A 351 5.19 22.16 -7.98
C SER A 351 4.73 23.48 -8.62
N GLN A 352 5.65 24.41 -8.90
CA GLN A 352 5.34 25.78 -9.33
C GLN A 352 5.17 25.91 -10.84
N LYS A 353 6.14 25.41 -11.62
CA LYS A 353 6.16 25.51 -13.09
C LYS A 353 6.68 24.21 -13.70
N ALA A 354 6.09 23.79 -14.82
CA ALA A 354 6.69 22.74 -15.64
C ALA A 354 8.02 23.23 -16.19
N TYR A 355 9.07 22.40 -16.11
CA TYR A 355 10.33 22.73 -16.77
C TYR A 355 10.12 22.84 -18.28
N ASP A 356 10.73 23.86 -18.90
CA ASP A 356 10.67 24.05 -20.36
C ASP A 356 11.40 22.88 -21.09
N THR A 357 12.22 22.12 -20.35
CA THR A 357 12.92 20.90 -20.78
C THR A 357 12.46 19.69 -19.96
N THR A 358 11.27 19.15 -20.25
CA THR A 358 10.96 17.75 -19.88
C THR A 358 11.03 16.85 -21.12
N PRO A 359 12.23 16.48 -21.64
CA PRO A 359 12.34 15.70 -22.87
C PRO A 359 12.33 14.19 -22.62
N PHE A 360 12.65 13.75 -21.40
CA PHE A 360 13.01 12.34 -21.14
C PHE A 360 11.85 11.34 -21.22
N TRP A 361 10.61 11.81 -21.15
CA TRP A 361 9.42 10.96 -20.99
C TRP A 361 8.46 10.99 -22.18
N VAL A 362 8.72 11.84 -23.17
CA VAL A 362 7.83 11.98 -24.34
C VAL A 362 7.90 10.74 -25.23
N ASP A 363 9.06 10.08 -25.29
CA ASP A 363 9.33 8.94 -26.18
C ASP A 363 9.65 7.61 -25.46
N ALA A 364 9.67 7.59 -24.12
CA ALA A 364 10.03 6.39 -23.35
C ALA A 364 8.80 5.51 -23.05
N ASP A 365 8.90 4.19 -23.26
CA ASP A 365 7.83 3.25 -22.91
C ASP A 365 7.65 3.17 -21.38
N MET A 366 6.60 3.83 -20.89
CA MET A 366 6.24 3.85 -19.47
C MET A 366 5.60 2.55 -18.97
N GLY A 367 5.27 1.62 -19.86
CA GLY A 367 4.64 0.34 -19.56
C GLY A 367 5.24 -0.41 -18.36
N PRO A 368 6.58 -0.49 -18.19
CA PRO A 368 7.22 -1.15 -17.05
C PRO A 368 7.02 -0.46 -15.70
N PHE A 369 6.73 0.84 -15.68
CA PHE A 369 6.44 1.61 -14.46
C PHE A 369 4.97 1.48 -14.02
N LEU A 370 4.11 1.00 -14.91
CA LEU A 370 2.68 0.87 -14.68
C LEU A 370 2.32 -0.54 -14.20
N SER A 371 1.28 -0.66 -13.39
CA SER A 371 0.69 -1.96 -13.08
C SER A 371 -0.07 -2.49 -14.29
N GLN A 372 0.45 -3.55 -14.90
CA GLN A 372 -0.27 -4.23 -15.97
C GLN A 372 -1.26 -5.22 -15.36
N GLN A 373 -2.55 -4.99 -15.59
CA GLN A 373 -3.60 -5.87 -15.12
C GLN A 373 -4.25 -6.52 -16.35
N LYS A 374 -3.99 -7.81 -16.54
CA LYS A 374 -4.57 -8.60 -17.62
C LYS A 374 -5.80 -9.33 -17.11
N TYR A 375 -6.95 -9.02 -17.70
CA TYR A 375 -8.23 -9.67 -17.38
C TYR A 375 -8.44 -10.83 -18.36
N GLU A 376 -7.82 -11.97 -18.06
CA GLU A 376 -7.89 -13.17 -18.90
C GLU A 376 -8.57 -14.32 -18.14
N LEU A 377 -9.59 -14.93 -18.73
CA LEU A 377 -10.26 -16.13 -18.19
C LEU A 377 -9.30 -17.29 -17.93
N ARG A 378 -8.25 -17.41 -18.76
CA ARG A 378 -7.18 -18.39 -18.59
C ARG A 378 -6.49 -18.27 -17.23
N MET A 379 -6.46 -17.07 -16.64
CA MET A 379 -5.88 -16.84 -15.32
C MET A 379 -6.75 -17.43 -14.21
N ILE A 380 -8.08 -17.34 -14.29
CA ILE A 380 -8.96 -18.04 -13.34
C ILE A 380 -8.76 -19.55 -13.47
N LEU A 381 -8.72 -20.06 -14.71
CA LEU A 381 -8.55 -21.49 -14.98
C LEU A 381 -7.20 -22.04 -14.49
N SER A 382 -6.11 -21.27 -14.62
CA SER A 382 -4.78 -21.71 -14.13
C SER A 382 -4.71 -21.79 -12.60
N HIS A 383 -5.59 -21.07 -11.90
CA HIS A 383 -5.70 -21.07 -10.46
C HIS A 383 -6.68 -22.12 -9.90
N LEU A 384 -7.37 -22.91 -10.74
CA LEU A 384 -8.23 -24.04 -10.32
C LEU A 384 -7.41 -25.27 -9.90
N ARG A 385 -6.59 -25.09 -8.86
CA ARG A 385 -5.73 -26.15 -8.27
C ARG A 385 -5.76 -26.04 -6.76
N PHE A 386 -5.69 -27.17 -6.04
CA PHE A 386 -5.66 -27.17 -4.57
C PHE A 386 -4.41 -26.51 -3.97
N ASP A 387 -3.34 -26.38 -4.76
CA ASP A 387 -2.13 -25.65 -4.37
C ASP A 387 -2.31 -24.13 -4.44
N SER A 388 -3.30 -23.64 -5.20
CA SER A 388 -3.55 -22.21 -5.38
C SER A 388 -4.16 -21.61 -4.10
N PRO A 389 -3.51 -20.61 -3.49
CA PRO A 389 -4.06 -19.93 -2.31
C PRO A 389 -5.44 -19.33 -2.55
N ILE A 390 -5.70 -18.88 -3.79
CA ILE A 390 -6.97 -18.23 -4.16
C ILE A 390 -8.09 -19.25 -4.27
N PHE A 391 -7.83 -20.44 -4.81
CA PHE A 391 -8.81 -21.51 -4.87
C PHE A 391 -9.20 -21.99 -3.46
N ARG A 392 -8.20 -22.21 -2.60
CA ARG A 392 -8.42 -22.57 -1.19
C ARG A 392 -9.25 -21.52 -0.47
N PHE A 393 -8.96 -20.24 -0.71
CA PHE A 393 -9.73 -19.12 -0.19
C PHE A 393 -11.19 -19.14 -0.67
N SER A 394 -11.43 -19.29 -1.97
CA SER A 394 -12.78 -19.33 -2.53
C SER A 394 -13.60 -20.51 -2.01
N LEU A 395 -13.00 -21.70 -1.91
CA LEU A 395 -13.64 -22.88 -1.36
C LEU A 395 -13.98 -22.68 0.13
N ARG A 396 -13.06 -22.11 0.90
CA ARG A 396 -13.25 -21.80 2.31
C ARG A 396 -14.42 -20.82 2.54
N VAL A 397 -14.53 -19.78 1.71
CA VAL A 397 -15.66 -18.83 1.80
C VAL A 397 -16.97 -19.51 1.42
N ALA A 398 -16.99 -20.32 0.36
CA ALA A 398 -18.18 -21.07 -0.06
C ALA A 398 -18.69 -22.02 1.04
N MET A 399 -17.78 -22.74 1.71
CA MET A 399 -18.12 -23.60 2.85
C MET A 399 -18.63 -22.78 4.05
N ALA A 400 -17.99 -21.64 4.36
CA ALA A 400 -18.41 -20.78 5.46
C ALA A 400 -19.80 -20.19 5.23
N ILE A 401 -20.12 -19.78 4.00
CA ILE A 401 -21.45 -19.30 3.61
C ILE A 401 -22.48 -20.41 3.68
N SER A 402 -22.12 -21.63 3.25
CA SER A 402 -23.01 -22.81 3.36
C SER A 402 -23.40 -23.07 4.82
N VAL A 403 -22.42 -23.04 5.73
CA VAL A 403 -22.68 -23.17 7.18
C VAL A 403 -23.46 -21.98 7.72
N GLY A 404 -23.15 -20.76 7.29
CA GLY A 404 -23.88 -19.55 7.71
C GLY A 404 -25.36 -19.60 7.31
N LEU A 405 -25.67 -20.05 6.10
CA LEU A 405 -27.03 -20.26 5.61
C LEU A 405 -27.76 -21.35 6.40
N ALA A 406 -27.09 -22.47 6.70
CA ALA A 406 -27.65 -23.55 7.50
C ALA A 406 -27.93 -23.14 8.96
N VAL A 407 -27.06 -22.32 9.56
CA VAL A 407 -27.29 -21.77 10.90
C VAL A 407 -28.46 -20.78 10.88
N ALA A 408 -28.55 -19.94 9.83
CA ALA A 408 -29.61 -18.96 9.71
C ALA A 408 -31.01 -19.59 9.57
N SER A 409 -31.12 -20.74 8.88
CA SER A 409 -32.39 -21.44 8.75
C SER A 409 -32.90 -22.09 10.04
N TRP A 410 -32.06 -22.22 11.06
CA TRP A 410 -32.44 -22.76 12.37
C TRP A 410 -32.80 -21.68 13.41
N LEU A 411 -32.60 -20.40 13.09
CA LEU A 411 -32.90 -19.30 14.00
C LEU A 411 -34.40 -18.94 13.96
N PRO A 412 -35.01 -18.63 15.12
CA PRO A 412 -36.45 -18.37 15.21
C PRO A 412 -36.88 -17.01 14.61
N TYR A 413 -35.94 -16.07 14.45
CA TYR A 413 -36.18 -14.76 13.84
C TYR A 413 -35.65 -14.78 12.39
N ALA A 414 -36.46 -15.30 11.46
CA ALA A 414 -36.05 -15.49 10.07
C ALA A 414 -35.86 -14.18 9.28
N ALA A 415 -36.35 -13.05 9.80
CA ALA A 415 -36.55 -11.80 9.05
C ALA A 415 -35.27 -11.21 8.44
N HIS A 416 -34.07 -11.47 8.99
CA HIS A 416 -32.81 -10.88 8.52
C HIS A 416 -31.64 -11.88 8.42
N SER A 417 -31.94 -13.14 8.10
CA SER A 417 -30.98 -14.25 7.98
C SER A 417 -29.73 -13.96 7.12
N TYR A 418 -29.83 -13.05 6.15
CA TYR A 418 -28.72 -12.62 5.29
C TYR A 418 -27.62 -11.83 6.03
N TRP A 419 -27.90 -11.26 7.21
CA TRP A 419 -26.91 -10.50 8.00
C TRP A 419 -25.74 -11.36 8.46
N ILE A 420 -25.98 -12.62 8.79
CA ILE A 420 -24.95 -13.59 9.15
C ILE A 420 -24.02 -13.81 7.96
N VAL A 421 -24.59 -14.10 6.78
CA VAL A 421 -23.84 -14.34 5.54
C VAL A 421 -23.03 -13.11 5.13
N LEU A 422 -23.65 -11.93 5.16
CA LEU A 422 -22.98 -10.67 4.85
C LEU A 422 -21.81 -10.41 5.81
N THR A 423 -21.97 -10.74 7.09
CA THR A 423 -20.90 -10.62 8.08
C THR A 423 -19.74 -11.58 7.78
N ILE A 424 -20.03 -12.83 7.41
CA ILE A 424 -19.02 -13.82 7.02
C ILE A 424 -18.22 -13.31 5.81
N VAL A 425 -18.90 -12.85 4.76
CA VAL A 425 -18.30 -12.28 3.54
C VAL A 425 -17.40 -11.09 3.85
N ILE A 426 -17.85 -10.21 4.75
CA ILE A 426 -17.09 -9.02 5.13
C ILE A 426 -15.83 -9.40 5.89
N ILE A 427 -15.94 -10.32 6.85
CA ILE A 427 -14.84 -10.71 7.75
C ILE A 427 -13.78 -11.56 7.04
N LEU A 428 -14.19 -12.58 6.27
CA LEU A 428 -13.26 -13.49 5.61
C LEU A 428 -12.47 -12.75 4.51
N LYS A 429 -11.15 -12.74 4.66
CA LYS A 429 -10.20 -12.19 3.68
C LYS A 429 -9.13 -13.23 3.32
N PRO A 430 -8.45 -13.08 2.17
CA PRO A 430 -7.48 -14.08 1.69
C PRO A 430 -6.39 -14.44 2.72
N SER A 431 -5.89 -13.47 3.47
CA SER A 431 -4.93 -13.71 4.55
C SER A 431 -5.58 -13.79 5.93
N PHE A 432 -4.94 -14.55 6.83
CA PHE A 432 -5.39 -14.68 8.22
C PHE A 432 -5.38 -13.33 8.95
N SER A 433 -4.31 -12.55 8.80
CA SER A 433 -4.11 -11.27 9.48
C SER A 433 -5.17 -10.25 9.09
N MET A 434 -5.53 -10.18 7.79
CA MET A 434 -6.64 -9.35 7.33
C MET A 434 -7.97 -9.81 7.92
N THR A 435 -8.21 -11.12 8.00
CA THR A 435 -9.44 -11.68 8.58
C THR A 435 -9.55 -11.35 10.07
N LYS A 436 -8.47 -11.53 10.83
CA LYS A 436 -8.38 -11.20 12.27
C LYS A 436 -8.65 -9.73 12.53
N GLN A 437 -8.02 -8.84 11.76
CA GLN A 437 -8.24 -7.40 11.87
C GLN A 437 -9.69 -7.04 11.51
N ARG A 438 -10.20 -7.55 10.38
CA ARG A 438 -11.55 -7.27 9.89
C ARG A 438 -12.63 -7.76 10.86
N ARG A 439 -12.43 -8.93 11.48
CA ARG A 439 -13.28 -9.46 12.54
C ARG A 439 -13.36 -8.50 13.73
N SER A 440 -12.20 -8.09 14.25
CA SER A 440 -12.15 -7.17 15.40
C SER A 440 -12.83 -5.83 15.07
N ASP A 441 -12.53 -5.26 13.91
CA ASP A 441 -13.12 -4.00 13.48
C ASP A 441 -14.62 -4.10 13.24
N ARG A 442 -15.12 -5.25 12.74
CA ARG A 442 -16.55 -5.48 12.52
C ARG A 442 -17.30 -5.63 13.84
N ILE A 443 -16.81 -6.45 14.77
CA ILE A 443 -17.43 -6.63 16.09
C ILE A 443 -17.47 -5.31 16.85
N VAL A 444 -16.32 -4.67 17.02
CA VAL A 444 -16.21 -3.40 17.77
C VAL A 444 -17.02 -2.30 17.08
N GLY A 445 -16.95 -2.23 15.75
CA GLY A 445 -17.68 -1.22 14.99
C GLY A 445 -19.20 -1.38 15.07
N THR A 446 -19.71 -2.62 15.01
CA THR A 446 -21.14 -2.87 15.13
C THR A 446 -21.65 -2.64 16.54
N ILE A 447 -20.90 -3.03 17.58
CA ILE A 447 -21.27 -2.71 18.98
C ILE A 447 -21.41 -1.19 19.16
N ILE A 448 -20.39 -0.42 18.76
CA ILE A 448 -20.41 1.04 18.89
C ILE A 448 -21.55 1.64 18.05
N GLY A 449 -21.74 1.17 16.82
CA GLY A 449 -22.81 1.63 15.94
C GLY A 449 -24.21 1.36 16.51
N CYS A 450 -24.45 0.15 17.04
CA CYS A 450 -25.68 -0.22 17.72
C CYS A 450 -25.96 0.68 18.93
N VAL A 451 -24.95 0.94 19.77
CA VAL A 451 -25.09 1.85 20.93
C VAL A 451 -25.43 3.26 20.49
N ILE A 452 -24.71 3.82 19.50
CA ILE A 452 -24.98 5.16 18.98
C ILE A 452 -26.39 5.25 18.39
N THR A 453 -26.80 4.27 17.58
CA THR A 453 -28.15 4.24 17.02
C THR A 453 -29.23 4.14 18.10
N ALA A 454 -29.04 3.31 19.12
CA ALA A 454 -29.97 3.21 20.25
C ALA A 454 -30.12 4.56 20.98
N LEU A 455 -29.01 5.28 21.19
CA LEU A 455 -29.03 6.61 21.80
C LEU A 455 -29.76 7.64 20.91
N ILE A 456 -29.51 7.64 19.60
CA ILE A 456 -30.19 8.53 18.65
C ILE A 456 -31.69 8.27 18.65
N ILE A 457 -32.12 7.01 18.54
CA ILE A 457 -33.54 6.64 18.52
C ILE A 457 -34.21 7.02 19.86
N LYS A 458 -33.54 6.78 20.99
CA LYS A 458 -34.11 7.04 22.32
C LYS A 458 -34.24 8.54 22.65
N TYR A 459 -33.21 9.33 22.34
CA TYR A 459 -33.13 10.73 22.80
C TYR A 459 -33.40 11.77 21.70
N LEU A 460 -33.25 11.40 20.43
CA LEU A 460 -33.29 12.31 19.28
C LEU A 460 -34.29 11.81 18.22
N ASN A 461 -35.47 11.38 18.66
CA ASN A 461 -36.53 10.82 17.79
C ASN A 461 -37.26 11.88 16.93
N TYR A 462 -36.49 12.74 16.27
CA TYR A 462 -36.98 13.71 15.30
C TYR A 462 -36.58 13.25 13.90
N PRO A 463 -37.52 13.07 12.94
CA PRO A 463 -37.21 12.56 11.61
C PRO A 463 -36.10 13.32 10.88
N ALA A 464 -36.06 14.65 11.04
CA ALA A 464 -35.01 15.49 10.45
C ALA A 464 -33.62 15.21 11.02
N VAL A 465 -33.53 14.94 12.34
CA VAL A 465 -32.26 14.61 13.01
C VAL A 465 -31.78 13.22 12.60
N ILE A 466 -32.69 12.24 12.56
CA ILE A 466 -32.40 10.88 12.08
C ILE A 466 -31.90 10.91 10.63
N LEU A 467 -32.55 11.70 9.76
CA LEU A 467 -32.11 11.87 8.37
C LEU A 467 -30.72 12.53 8.28
N GLY A 468 -30.43 13.52 9.12
CA GLY A 468 -29.11 14.14 9.20
C GLY A 468 -28.01 13.15 9.58
N PHE A 469 -28.24 12.32 10.61
CA PHE A 469 -27.31 11.25 10.99
C PHE A 469 -27.18 10.17 9.92
N LEU A 470 -28.28 9.82 9.23
CA LEU A 470 -28.26 8.89 8.11
C LEU A 470 -27.35 9.42 6.99
N ILE A 471 -27.53 10.67 6.53
CA ILE A 471 -26.69 11.29 5.51
C ILE A 471 -25.23 11.32 5.94
N LEU A 472 -24.96 11.71 7.19
CA LEU A 472 -23.60 11.74 7.74
C LEU A 472 -22.95 10.35 7.72
N SER A 473 -23.70 9.31 8.09
CA SER A 473 -23.22 7.92 8.08
C SER A 473 -22.98 7.38 6.66
N THR A 474 -23.79 7.81 5.68
CA THR A 474 -23.61 7.50 4.26
C THR A 474 -22.34 8.14 3.69
N VAL A 475 -21.99 9.35 4.12
CA VAL A 475 -20.71 9.99 3.77
C VAL A 475 -19.54 9.31 4.48
N ALA A 476 -19.67 9.04 5.78
CA ALA A 476 -18.59 8.50 6.61
C ALA A 476 -18.14 7.09 6.18
N THR A 477 -19.07 6.25 5.72
CA THR A 477 -18.81 4.87 5.28
C THR A 477 -17.67 4.78 4.25
N PRO A 478 -17.81 5.33 3.03
CA PRO A 478 -16.77 5.34 2.00
C PRO A 478 -15.55 6.20 2.38
N THR A 479 -15.69 7.22 3.23
CA THR A 479 -14.55 8.02 3.71
C THR A 479 -13.58 7.20 4.55
N PHE A 480 -14.09 6.35 5.44
CA PHE A 480 -13.22 5.61 6.36
C PHE A 480 -12.87 4.19 5.91
N ILE A 481 -13.51 3.65 4.87
CA ILE A 481 -13.34 2.25 4.45
C ILE A 481 -11.89 1.89 4.12
N TYR A 482 -11.13 2.85 3.54
CA TYR A 482 -9.73 2.72 3.13
C TYR A 482 -8.73 3.32 4.13
N VAL A 483 -9.20 4.05 5.15
CA VAL A 483 -8.35 4.67 6.18
C VAL A 483 -8.27 3.78 7.40
N ARG A 484 -9.43 3.51 8.02
CA ARG A 484 -9.57 2.69 9.22
C ARG A 484 -10.95 2.05 9.17
N TYR A 485 -10.99 0.78 8.78
CA TYR A 485 -12.25 0.08 8.55
C TYR A 485 -13.19 0.08 9.75
N ARG A 486 -12.66 0.09 10.98
CA ARG A 486 -13.47 0.24 12.21
C ARG A 486 -14.47 1.39 12.14
N TYR A 487 -14.04 2.58 11.70
CA TYR A 487 -14.95 3.73 11.60
C TYR A 487 -15.98 3.56 10.49
N ALA A 488 -15.62 2.91 9.38
CA ALA A 488 -16.59 2.55 8.35
C ALA A 488 -17.60 1.51 8.86
N ALA A 489 -17.19 0.54 9.69
CA ALA A 489 -18.09 -0.43 10.28
C ALA A 489 -19.10 0.20 11.26
N ILE A 490 -18.66 1.22 12.02
CA ILE A 490 -19.57 2.05 12.84
C ILE A 490 -20.57 2.77 11.95
N ALA A 491 -20.10 3.51 10.94
CA ALA A 491 -20.94 4.28 10.04
C ALA A 491 -21.96 3.40 9.29
N VAL A 492 -21.55 2.24 8.75
CA VAL A 492 -22.46 1.30 8.09
C VAL A 492 -23.51 0.75 9.04
N SER A 493 -23.13 0.44 10.28
CA SER A 493 -24.08 -0.09 11.27
C SER A 493 -25.13 0.97 11.63
N ILE A 494 -24.70 2.23 11.81
CA ILE A 494 -25.61 3.36 12.02
C ILE A 494 -26.52 3.54 10.81
N MET A 495 -25.94 3.57 9.60
CA MET A 495 -26.65 3.77 8.34
C MET A 495 -27.78 2.74 8.17
N ILE A 496 -27.48 1.44 8.30
CA ILE A 496 -28.46 0.38 8.10
C ILE A 496 -29.54 0.41 9.18
N LEU A 497 -29.16 0.56 10.46
CA LEU A 497 -30.13 0.54 11.56
C LEU A 497 -31.07 1.76 11.52
N LEU A 498 -30.55 2.96 11.22
CA LEU A 498 -31.39 4.15 11.06
C LEU A 498 -32.27 4.05 9.81
N GLN A 499 -31.76 3.50 8.71
CA GLN A 499 -32.56 3.24 7.51
C GLN A 499 -33.72 2.29 7.81
N MET A 500 -33.47 1.17 8.50
CA MET A 500 -34.52 0.22 8.87
C MET A 500 -35.54 0.81 9.85
N HIS A 501 -35.08 1.61 10.82
CA HIS A 501 -35.96 2.30 11.75
C HIS A 501 -36.92 3.27 11.05
N LEU A 502 -36.48 3.96 10.00
CA LEU A 502 -37.33 4.84 9.20
C LEU A 502 -38.38 4.08 8.36
N ILE A 503 -38.07 2.85 7.95
CA ILE A 503 -38.96 2.01 7.13
C ILE A 503 -40.02 1.32 8.01
N ALA A 504 -39.62 0.80 9.17
CA ALA A 504 -40.49 0.10 10.11
C ALA A 504 -40.27 0.62 11.55
N PRO A 505 -40.92 1.75 11.93
CA PRO A 505 -40.78 2.32 13.27
C PRO A 505 -41.31 1.35 14.35
N GLY A 506 -40.55 1.19 15.44
CA GLY A 506 -41.00 0.47 16.64
C GLY A 506 -40.40 -0.93 16.86
N ASN A 507 -39.69 -1.50 15.88
CA ASN A 507 -39.00 -2.79 16.07
C ASN A 507 -37.65 -2.59 16.79
N HIS A 508 -37.67 -2.64 18.13
CA HIS A 508 -36.47 -2.45 18.96
C HIS A 508 -35.53 -3.66 18.92
N ASP A 509 -36.03 -4.83 18.51
CA ASP A 509 -35.27 -6.08 18.45
C ASP A 509 -34.20 -6.07 17.34
N LEU A 510 -34.34 -5.21 16.32
CA LEU A 510 -33.40 -5.05 15.21
C LEU A 510 -31.95 -4.82 15.67
N ILE A 511 -31.76 -4.07 16.77
CA ILE A 511 -30.43 -3.78 17.30
C ILE A 511 -29.82 -5.05 17.91
N VAL A 512 -30.63 -5.84 18.63
CA VAL A 512 -30.22 -7.08 19.29
C VAL A 512 -29.95 -8.16 18.25
N GLU A 513 -30.86 -8.36 17.30
CA GLU A 513 -30.69 -9.26 16.15
C GLU A 513 -29.38 -8.96 15.41
N ARG A 514 -29.11 -7.67 15.14
CA ARG A 514 -27.88 -7.27 14.46
C ARG A 514 -26.62 -7.63 15.24
N LEU A 515 -26.64 -7.52 16.57
CA LEU A 515 -25.52 -7.93 17.41
C LEU A 515 -25.32 -9.44 17.37
N ILE A 516 -26.39 -10.22 17.56
CA ILE A 516 -26.35 -11.68 17.56
C ILE A 516 -25.81 -12.19 16.22
N ASP A 517 -26.35 -11.70 15.10
CA ASP A 517 -25.93 -12.10 13.76
C ASP A 517 -24.47 -11.77 13.47
N THR A 518 -24.00 -10.64 14.02
CA THR A 518 -22.59 -10.25 13.90
C THR A 518 -21.69 -11.20 14.67
N PHE A 519 -22.08 -11.63 15.88
CA PHE A 519 -21.32 -12.60 16.66
C PHE A 519 -21.32 -13.99 16.01
N ILE A 520 -22.46 -14.46 15.51
CA ILE A 520 -22.57 -15.74 14.79
C ILE A 520 -21.69 -15.71 13.53
N GLY A 521 -21.83 -14.67 12.70
CA GLY A 521 -21.02 -14.52 11.50
C GLY A 521 -19.51 -14.44 11.79
N ALA A 522 -19.13 -13.75 12.88
CA ALA A 522 -17.73 -13.67 13.32
C ALA A 522 -17.20 -15.01 13.88
N ALA A 523 -18.03 -15.80 14.55
CA ALA A 523 -17.68 -17.13 15.04
C ALA A 523 -17.44 -18.10 13.87
N VAL A 524 -18.37 -18.16 12.91
CA VAL A 524 -18.23 -18.96 11.70
C VAL A 524 -16.98 -18.53 10.91
N ALA A 525 -16.80 -17.25 10.67
CA ALA A 525 -15.61 -16.74 9.97
C ALA A 525 -14.30 -17.07 10.71
N THR A 526 -14.31 -17.09 12.05
CA THR A 526 -13.14 -17.48 12.85
C THR A 526 -12.84 -18.97 12.71
N ALA A 527 -13.85 -19.84 12.81
CA ALA A 527 -13.67 -21.27 12.62
C ALA A 527 -13.08 -21.56 11.22
N PHE A 528 -13.68 -20.97 10.18
CA PHE A 528 -13.22 -21.13 8.81
C PHE A 528 -11.89 -20.43 8.52
N SER A 529 -11.39 -19.52 9.37
CA SER A 529 -10.08 -18.90 9.16
C SER A 529 -8.92 -19.91 9.27
N PHE A 530 -9.12 -21.04 9.96
CA PHE A 530 -8.14 -22.13 10.08
C PHE A 530 -8.34 -23.24 9.03
N VAL A 531 -9.54 -23.34 8.45
CA VAL A 531 -9.87 -24.33 7.41
C VAL A 531 -9.19 -23.95 6.09
N LEU A 532 -8.45 -24.87 5.49
CA LEU A 532 -7.70 -24.65 4.24
C LEU A 532 -6.78 -23.42 4.27
N ALA A 533 -6.32 -23.01 5.46
CA ALA A 533 -5.48 -21.82 5.64
C ALA A 533 -4.15 -21.97 4.88
N THR A 534 -3.81 -20.93 4.12
CA THR A 534 -2.48 -20.74 3.54
C THR A 534 -1.72 -19.81 4.46
N TRP A 535 -0.63 -20.31 5.04
CA TRP A 535 0.21 -19.54 5.96
C TRP A 535 1.27 -18.77 5.17
N GLU A 536 1.60 -17.54 5.59
CA GLU A 536 2.52 -16.70 4.83
C GLU A 536 3.90 -17.35 4.64
N TYR A 537 4.37 -18.15 5.63
CA TYR A 537 5.67 -18.83 5.55
C TYR A 537 5.80 -19.73 4.31
N GLN A 538 4.71 -20.30 3.81
CA GLN A 538 4.71 -21.18 2.62
C GLN A 538 5.05 -20.41 1.34
N THR A 539 4.81 -19.09 1.31
CA THR A 539 5.10 -18.24 0.14
C THR A 539 6.48 -17.60 0.18
N LEU A 540 7.13 -17.57 1.36
CA LEU A 540 8.42 -16.91 1.55
C LEU A 540 9.53 -17.44 0.64
N PRO A 541 9.72 -18.76 0.43
CA PRO A 541 10.80 -19.24 -0.44
C PRO A 541 10.70 -18.71 -1.87
N ARG A 542 9.47 -18.59 -2.38
CA ARG A 542 9.20 -18.02 -3.71
C ARG A 542 9.54 -16.53 -3.73
N LEU A 543 9.10 -15.77 -2.73
CA LEU A 543 9.35 -14.32 -2.65
C LEU A 543 10.84 -14.01 -2.50
N ILE A 544 11.58 -14.82 -1.74
CA ILE A 544 13.03 -14.67 -1.56
C ILE A 544 13.76 -14.93 -2.88
N ARG A 545 13.40 -16.00 -3.60
CA ARG A 545 13.96 -16.26 -4.94
C ARG A 545 13.66 -15.12 -5.91
N GLU A 546 12.45 -14.58 -5.87
CA GLU A 546 12.05 -13.44 -6.70
C GLU A 546 12.88 -12.18 -6.37
N VAL A 547 13.08 -11.87 -5.08
CA VAL A 547 13.95 -10.77 -4.65
C VAL A 547 15.38 -10.99 -5.14
N LEU A 548 15.94 -12.20 -5.02
CA LEU A 548 17.31 -12.50 -5.48
C LEU A 548 17.45 -12.36 -7.00
N ASP A 549 16.51 -12.89 -7.78
CA ASP A 549 16.50 -12.81 -9.25
C ASP A 549 16.40 -11.36 -9.74
N VAL A 550 15.52 -10.58 -9.12
CA VAL A 550 15.39 -9.14 -9.42
C VAL A 550 16.61 -8.36 -8.93
N ASN A 551 17.21 -8.72 -7.80
CA ASN A 551 18.42 -8.07 -7.31
C ASN A 551 19.60 -8.29 -8.27
N LEU A 552 19.77 -9.50 -8.82
CA LEU A 552 20.78 -9.74 -9.86
C LEU A 552 20.60 -8.82 -11.08
N ARG A 553 19.38 -8.71 -11.61
CA ARG A 553 19.09 -7.79 -12.74
C ARG A 553 19.31 -6.33 -12.37
N TYR A 554 18.95 -5.94 -11.15
CA TYR A 554 19.21 -4.60 -10.64
C TYR A 554 20.71 -4.30 -10.52
N MET A 555 21.51 -5.23 -9.99
CA MET A 555 22.96 -5.07 -9.90
C MET A 555 23.59 -4.95 -11.28
N GLN A 556 23.18 -5.79 -12.23
CA GLN A 556 23.64 -5.70 -13.62
C GLN A 556 23.34 -4.31 -14.23
N ALA A 557 22.09 -3.87 -14.17
CA ALA A 557 21.69 -2.55 -14.69
C ALA A 557 22.39 -1.39 -13.96
N SER A 558 22.67 -1.55 -12.67
CA SER A 558 23.38 -0.56 -11.87
C SER A 558 24.86 -0.44 -12.27
N PHE A 559 25.56 -1.56 -12.40
CA PHE A 559 26.97 -1.55 -12.80
C PHE A 559 27.15 -1.13 -14.27
N ASP A 560 26.22 -1.48 -15.16
CA ASP A 560 26.23 -0.98 -16.55
C ASP A 560 26.08 0.55 -16.60
N LEU A 561 25.21 1.12 -15.75
CA LEU A 561 25.08 2.57 -15.61
C LEU A 561 26.34 3.21 -15.01
N LEU A 562 26.89 2.64 -13.93
CA LEU A 562 28.07 3.17 -13.25
C LEU A 562 29.33 3.14 -14.14
N GLN A 563 29.43 2.16 -15.04
CA GLN A 563 30.52 2.03 -16.02
C GLN A 563 30.31 2.86 -17.29
N GLY A 564 29.19 3.60 -17.40
CA GLY A 564 28.88 4.43 -18.56
C GLY A 564 28.53 3.65 -19.83
N LYS A 565 28.11 2.37 -19.70
CA LYS A 565 27.70 1.53 -20.84
C LYS A 565 26.30 1.85 -21.36
N GLY A 566 25.45 2.41 -20.50
CA GLY A 566 24.08 2.83 -20.84
C GLY A 566 24.01 4.24 -21.41
N LYS A 567 23.10 4.46 -22.37
CA LYS A 567 22.79 5.81 -22.91
C LYS A 567 22.03 6.69 -21.90
N ASP A 568 21.23 6.08 -21.03
CA ASP A 568 20.39 6.78 -20.05
C ASP A 568 20.24 6.02 -18.73
N ASP A 569 19.57 6.65 -17.76
CA ASP A 569 19.25 6.05 -16.44
C ASP A 569 17.99 5.16 -16.49
N PHE A 570 17.35 4.93 -17.65
CA PHE A 570 16.00 4.36 -17.73
C PHE A 570 15.95 2.90 -17.28
N ALA A 571 16.84 2.07 -17.83
CA ALA A 571 16.93 0.65 -17.50
C ALA A 571 17.22 0.43 -16.00
N TYR A 572 18.14 1.21 -15.43
CA TYR A 572 18.42 1.24 -13.99
C TYR A 572 17.16 1.57 -13.17
N ARG A 573 16.38 2.59 -13.57
CA ARG A 573 15.16 3.01 -12.85
C ARG A 573 14.08 1.92 -12.88
N ILE A 574 13.96 1.16 -13.97
CA ILE A 574 13.02 0.02 -14.08
C ILE A 574 13.41 -1.10 -13.10
N GLU A 575 14.65 -1.57 -13.17
CA GLU A 575 15.09 -2.68 -12.32
C GLU A 575 15.11 -2.28 -10.84
N ARG A 576 15.45 -1.02 -10.53
CA ARG A 576 15.33 -0.47 -9.17
C ARG A 576 13.89 -0.54 -8.68
N LYS A 577 12.92 -0.13 -9.51
CA LYS A 577 11.50 -0.24 -9.18
C LYS A 577 11.12 -1.69 -8.90
N ARG A 578 11.49 -2.62 -9.79
CA ARG A 578 11.19 -4.05 -9.61
C ARG A 578 11.75 -4.58 -8.30
N LEU A 579 13.00 -4.23 -7.95
CA LEU A 579 13.61 -4.65 -6.69
C LEU A 579 12.86 -4.09 -5.49
N MET A 580 12.55 -2.80 -5.50
CA MET A 580 11.75 -2.16 -4.44
C MET A 580 10.36 -2.79 -4.30
N ASP A 581 9.68 -3.07 -5.41
CA ASP A 581 8.37 -3.71 -5.42
C ASP A 581 8.46 -5.14 -4.82
N SER A 582 9.49 -5.91 -5.17
CA SER A 582 9.73 -7.26 -4.62
C SER A 582 10.06 -7.25 -3.12
N LEU A 583 10.88 -6.29 -2.66
CA LEU A 583 11.20 -6.11 -1.25
C LEU A 583 9.98 -5.64 -0.44
N ALA A 584 9.15 -4.78 -1.02
CA ALA A 584 7.89 -4.36 -0.41
C ALA A 584 6.93 -5.54 -0.29
N ALA A 585 6.84 -6.42 -1.30
CA ALA A 585 6.04 -7.64 -1.25
C ALA A 585 6.51 -8.61 -0.15
N LEU A 586 7.82 -8.82 -0.02
CA LEU A 586 8.42 -9.64 1.04
C LEU A 586 8.19 -9.03 2.42
N SER A 587 8.41 -7.72 2.58
CA SER A 587 8.14 -6.97 3.81
C SER A 587 6.67 -7.07 4.22
N SER A 588 5.77 -6.92 3.27
CA SER A 588 4.33 -7.10 3.46
C SER A 588 3.98 -8.52 3.93
N ALA A 589 4.63 -9.56 3.37
CA ALA A 589 4.43 -10.94 3.80
C ALA A 589 4.96 -11.17 5.23
N LEU A 590 6.13 -10.63 5.57
CA LEU A 590 6.68 -10.67 6.93
C LEU A 590 5.72 -10.01 7.94
N VAL A 591 5.22 -8.82 7.64
CA VAL A 591 4.28 -8.09 8.51
C VAL A 591 2.99 -8.88 8.70
N ARG A 592 2.44 -9.47 7.63
CA ARG A 592 1.27 -10.35 7.75
C ARG A 592 1.57 -11.57 8.61
N MET A 593 2.73 -12.20 8.44
CA MET A 593 3.14 -13.36 9.25
C MET A 593 3.23 -13.02 10.74
N LEU A 594 3.71 -11.83 11.11
CA LEU A 594 3.77 -11.39 12.52
C LEU A 594 2.39 -11.34 13.22
N ASP A 595 1.31 -11.21 12.45
CA ASP A 595 -0.06 -11.21 12.99
C ASP A 595 -0.69 -12.62 13.09
N GLU A 596 -0.04 -13.64 12.50
CA GLU A 596 -0.40 -15.06 12.59
C GLU A 596 -0.06 -15.65 13.97
N PRO A 597 -0.61 -16.82 14.34
CA PRO A 597 -0.25 -17.48 15.60
C PRO A 597 1.25 -17.74 15.72
N ALA A 598 1.82 -17.60 16.92
CA ALA A 598 3.27 -17.70 17.16
C ALA A 598 3.91 -18.98 16.57
N ARG A 599 3.20 -20.11 16.58
CA ARG A 599 3.65 -21.39 15.99
C ARG A 599 3.87 -21.35 14.47
N LYS A 600 3.40 -20.32 13.78
CA LYS A 600 3.50 -20.12 12.32
C LYS A 600 4.49 -19.04 11.92
N GLN A 601 5.02 -18.28 12.88
CA GLN A 601 6.02 -17.24 12.65
C GLN A 601 7.41 -17.89 12.52
N ARG A 602 7.82 -18.21 11.29
CA ARG A 602 9.10 -18.88 10.99
C ARG A 602 10.14 -17.88 10.49
N ALA A 603 11.40 -18.04 10.90
CA ALA A 603 12.56 -17.28 10.39
C ALA A 603 12.41 -15.74 10.41
N VAL A 604 11.64 -15.19 11.35
CA VAL A 604 11.31 -13.74 11.39
C VAL A 604 12.56 -12.86 11.37
N GLU A 605 13.55 -13.18 12.20
CA GLU A 605 14.78 -12.42 12.30
C GLU A 605 15.61 -12.49 11.02
N ASP A 606 15.81 -13.69 10.47
CA ASP A 606 16.56 -13.89 9.23
C ASP A 606 15.93 -13.16 8.05
N ILE A 607 14.59 -13.19 7.93
CA ILE A 607 13.87 -12.46 6.88
C ILE A 607 14.04 -10.95 7.05
N ASN A 608 13.94 -10.46 8.29
CA ASN A 608 14.15 -9.05 8.57
C ASN A 608 15.56 -8.62 8.17
N GLN A 609 16.59 -9.39 8.57
CA GLN A 609 17.98 -9.12 8.22
C GLN A 609 18.21 -9.23 6.70
N PHE A 610 17.62 -10.22 6.03
CA PHE A 610 17.65 -10.32 4.56
C PHE A 610 17.08 -9.08 3.86
N ILE A 611 15.93 -8.57 4.32
CA ILE A 611 15.33 -7.33 3.81
C ILE A 611 16.27 -6.14 4.03
N VAL A 612 16.85 -6.01 5.23
CA VAL A 612 17.83 -4.96 5.57
C VAL A 612 19.00 -4.99 4.58
N GLN A 613 19.62 -6.16 4.38
CA GLN A 613 20.80 -6.26 3.52
C GLN A 613 20.51 -5.86 2.08
N ASN A 614 19.35 -6.24 1.55
CA ASN A 614 18.96 -5.81 0.20
C ASN A 614 18.73 -4.29 0.11
N TYR A 615 18.18 -3.66 1.14
CA TYR A 615 18.08 -2.20 1.19
C TYR A 615 19.44 -1.51 1.32
N LEU A 616 20.36 -2.09 2.10
CA LEU A 616 21.73 -1.59 2.22
C LEU A 616 22.47 -1.67 0.87
N LEU A 617 22.31 -2.76 0.12
CA LEU A 617 22.84 -2.87 -1.24
C LEU A 617 22.38 -1.73 -2.15
N VAL A 618 21.08 -1.44 -2.16
CA VAL A 618 20.55 -0.30 -2.94
C VAL A 618 21.12 1.03 -2.44
N ALA A 619 21.24 1.21 -1.13
CA ALA A 619 21.83 2.40 -0.54
C ALA A 619 23.32 2.57 -0.93
N HIS A 620 24.10 1.49 -0.99
CA HIS A 620 25.50 1.52 -1.41
C HIS A 620 25.63 1.87 -2.90
N VAL A 621 24.80 1.30 -3.78
CA VAL A 621 24.76 1.64 -5.20
C VAL A 621 24.39 3.11 -5.40
N ALA A 622 23.36 3.60 -4.70
CA ALA A 622 22.96 5.01 -4.75
C ALA A 622 24.10 5.94 -4.27
N ALA A 623 24.80 5.55 -3.19
CA ALA A 623 25.95 6.30 -2.69
C ALA A 623 27.12 6.31 -3.69
N LEU A 624 27.45 5.17 -4.30
CA LEU A 624 28.46 5.07 -5.36
C LEU A 624 28.12 5.98 -6.54
N ARG A 625 26.87 5.92 -7.03
CA ARG A 625 26.38 6.80 -8.10
C ARG A 625 26.53 8.27 -7.75
N ALA A 626 26.19 8.66 -6.53
CA ALA A 626 26.34 10.05 -6.06
C ALA A 626 27.81 10.49 -6.00
N ILE A 627 28.71 9.62 -5.53
CA ILE A 627 30.16 9.90 -5.47
C ILE A 627 30.74 10.07 -6.88
N LEU A 628 30.43 9.15 -7.80
CA LEU A 628 30.90 9.20 -9.19
C LEU A 628 30.36 10.43 -9.92
N ARG A 629 29.06 10.74 -9.78
CA ARG A 629 28.44 11.93 -10.38
C ARG A 629 29.05 13.24 -9.89
N ARG A 630 29.47 13.29 -8.62
CA ARG A 630 30.07 14.50 -8.03
C ARG A 630 31.46 14.80 -8.61
N HIS A 631 32.18 13.78 -9.07
CA HIS A 631 33.57 13.91 -9.52
C HIS A 631 33.74 13.57 -11.01
N VAL A 632 32.67 13.69 -11.82
CA VAL A 632 32.70 13.33 -13.26
C VAL A 632 33.87 13.96 -14.01
N LYS A 633 34.26 15.20 -13.66
CA LYS A 633 35.34 15.94 -14.32
C LYS A 633 36.75 15.46 -13.96
N GLU A 634 36.93 14.83 -12.80
CA GLU A 634 38.23 14.42 -12.25
C GLU A 634 38.33 12.89 -12.14
N LEU A 635 37.40 12.16 -12.75
CA LEU A 635 37.27 10.72 -12.57
C LEU A 635 38.37 9.98 -13.34
N PRO A 636 39.26 9.22 -12.67
CA PRO A 636 40.18 8.34 -13.35
C PRO A 636 39.39 7.11 -13.87
N THR A 637 38.91 7.20 -15.11
CA THR A 637 37.92 6.30 -15.71
C THR A 637 38.36 4.85 -15.75
N GLU A 638 39.58 4.56 -16.23
CA GLU A 638 40.11 3.19 -16.32
C GLU A 638 40.20 2.46 -14.97
N PRO A 639 40.91 2.97 -13.94
CA PRO A 639 41.04 2.26 -12.67
C PRO A 639 39.70 2.15 -11.91
N VAL A 640 38.83 3.18 -12.00
CA VAL A 640 37.48 3.10 -11.40
C VAL A 640 36.64 2.05 -12.11
N ASN A 641 36.65 2.00 -13.44
CA ASN A 641 35.90 1.00 -14.21
C ASN A 641 36.45 -0.42 -14.00
N ALA A 642 37.76 -0.60 -13.85
CA ALA A 642 38.36 -1.90 -13.52
C ALA A 642 37.87 -2.41 -12.16
N MET A 643 37.90 -1.57 -11.11
CA MET A 643 37.41 -1.94 -9.78
C MET A 643 35.89 -2.18 -9.76
N LEU A 644 35.12 -1.37 -10.50
CA LEU A 644 33.69 -1.60 -10.67
C LEU A 644 33.40 -2.93 -11.39
N ARG A 645 34.23 -3.33 -12.36
CA ARG A 645 34.09 -4.61 -13.09
C ARG A 645 34.39 -5.81 -12.20
N GLU A 646 35.48 -5.75 -11.43
CA GLU A 646 35.81 -6.78 -10.45
C GLU A 646 34.71 -6.93 -9.39
N SER A 647 34.26 -5.81 -8.83
CA SER A 647 33.13 -5.80 -7.89
C SER A 647 31.85 -6.33 -8.52
N HIS A 648 31.57 -5.98 -9.78
CA HIS A 648 30.40 -6.47 -10.51
C HIS A 648 30.43 -8.00 -10.61
N GLU A 649 31.54 -8.59 -11.04
CA GLU A 649 31.69 -10.03 -11.15
C GLU A 649 31.55 -10.74 -9.79
N GLN A 650 32.18 -10.22 -8.74
CA GLN A 650 32.12 -10.83 -7.42
C GLN A 650 30.71 -10.81 -6.82
N VAL A 651 30.02 -9.67 -6.92
CA VAL A 651 28.66 -9.51 -6.38
C VAL A 651 27.67 -10.38 -7.15
N MET A 652 27.79 -10.43 -8.49
CA MET A 652 26.95 -11.29 -9.31
C MET A 652 27.16 -12.78 -9.00
N ARG A 653 28.41 -13.23 -8.82
CA ARG A 653 28.71 -14.60 -8.39
C ARG A 653 28.09 -14.91 -7.02
N THR A 654 28.25 -14.00 -6.06
CA THR A 654 27.73 -14.14 -4.68
C THR A 654 26.20 -14.26 -4.67
N LEU A 655 25.50 -13.37 -5.36
CA LEU A 655 24.04 -13.40 -5.44
C LEU A 655 23.52 -14.60 -6.25
N ALA A 656 24.24 -15.03 -7.29
CA ALA A 656 23.90 -16.23 -8.06
C ALA A 656 24.03 -17.52 -7.22
N GLN A 657 25.03 -17.58 -6.32
CA GLN A 657 25.16 -18.69 -5.36
C GLN A 657 23.95 -18.78 -4.42
N ALA A 658 23.43 -17.64 -3.94
CA ALA A 658 22.24 -17.59 -3.09
C ALA A 658 20.98 -18.16 -3.78
N LEU A 659 20.90 -18.13 -5.12
CA LEU A 659 19.80 -18.70 -5.91
C LEU A 659 19.91 -20.22 -6.10
N ALA A 660 21.13 -20.78 -6.06
CA ALA A 660 21.41 -22.19 -6.30
C ALA A 660 22.21 -22.85 -5.15
N PRO A 661 21.68 -22.89 -3.91
CA PRO A 661 22.42 -23.37 -2.74
C PRO A 661 22.84 -24.85 -2.84
N GLN A 662 22.18 -25.67 -3.67
CA GLN A 662 22.52 -27.09 -3.84
C GLN A 662 23.74 -27.36 -4.73
N ALA A 663 24.26 -26.38 -5.47
CA ALA A 663 25.40 -26.58 -6.38
C ALA A 663 26.77 -26.40 -5.68
N ALA A 664 26.81 -25.79 -4.49
CA ALA A 664 28.05 -25.52 -3.76
C ALA A 664 28.12 -26.38 -2.49
N GLY A 665 28.86 -27.48 -2.54
CA GLY A 665 29.13 -28.36 -1.38
C GLY A 665 30.04 -27.75 -0.31
N ALA A 666 30.09 -26.42 -0.18
CA ALA A 666 30.95 -25.73 0.78
C ALA A 666 30.17 -25.38 2.06
N SER A 667 30.74 -25.71 3.22
CA SER A 667 30.14 -25.45 4.53
C SER A 667 29.99 -23.94 4.80
N PRO A 668 28.84 -23.47 5.32
CA PRO A 668 28.55 -22.04 5.52
C PRO A 668 29.54 -21.32 6.46
N ALA A 669 30.19 -22.06 7.37
CA ALA A 669 31.24 -21.51 8.23
C ALA A 669 32.49 -21.10 7.45
N ALA A 670 32.83 -21.80 6.35
CA ALA A 670 34.03 -21.53 5.56
C ALA A 670 33.87 -20.29 4.63
N ILE A 671 32.64 -19.98 4.21
CA ILE A 671 32.33 -18.84 3.34
C ILE A 671 32.26 -17.54 4.15
N ALA A 672 31.70 -17.57 5.37
CA ALA A 672 31.68 -16.41 6.26
C ALA A 672 33.07 -16.02 6.78
N THR A 673 34.01 -16.97 6.85
CA THR A 673 35.40 -16.75 7.25
C THR A 673 36.37 -16.54 6.08
N ALA A 674 35.92 -16.72 4.83
CA ALA A 674 36.75 -16.41 3.68
C ALA A 674 37.01 -14.89 3.69
N PRO A 675 38.28 -14.43 3.73
CA PRO A 675 38.56 -13.01 3.61
C PRO A 675 37.92 -12.55 2.30
N ALA A 676 37.10 -11.50 2.35
CA ALA A 676 36.81 -10.75 1.14
C ALA A 676 38.18 -10.49 0.51
N HIS A 677 38.45 -11.05 -0.68
CA HIS A 677 39.68 -10.76 -1.39
C HIS A 677 39.76 -9.24 -1.41
N ALA A 678 40.73 -8.68 -0.69
CA ALA A 678 40.97 -7.27 -0.74
C ALA A 678 41.17 -6.99 -2.24
N PRO A 679 40.38 -6.09 -2.86
CA PRO A 679 40.67 -5.70 -4.22
C PRO A 679 42.15 -5.34 -4.22
N ALA A 680 42.93 -5.97 -5.11
CA ALA A 680 44.38 -5.90 -5.10
C ALA A 680 44.79 -4.47 -4.73
N ASP A 681 45.66 -4.30 -3.73
CA ASP A 681 46.18 -3.01 -3.27
C ASP A 681 46.86 -2.32 -4.46
N GLY A 682 46.04 -1.75 -5.35
CA GLY A 682 46.45 -1.04 -6.53
C GLY A 682 47.08 0.24 -6.04
N ALA A 683 48.27 0.53 -6.56
CA ALA A 683 48.99 1.78 -6.39
C ALA A 683 47.99 2.94 -6.24
N GLY A 684 48.03 3.62 -5.08
CA GLY A 684 47.01 4.57 -4.67
C GLY A 684 46.70 5.56 -5.80
N VAL A 685 45.52 5.44 -6.38
CA VAL A 685 45.07 6.38 -7.41
C VAL A 685 44.97 7.75 -6.72
N PRO A 686 45.67 8.80 -7.21
CA PRO A 686 45.70 10.11 -6.56
C PRO A 686 44.40 10.87 -6.82
N TRP A 687 43.28 10.33 -6.35
CA TRP A 687 41.96 10.89 -6.47
C TRP A 687 41.26 10.86 -5.11
N SER A 688 40.77 12.02 -4.66
CA SER A 688 40.16 12.21 -3.34
C SER A 688 38.92 11.33 -3.10
N GLY A 689 38.23 10.91 -4.17
CA GLY A 689 37.10 9.99 -4.10
C GLY A 689 37.48 8.50 -4.01
N TRP A 690 38.74 8.14 -4.27
CA TRP A 690 39.19 6.74 -4.36
C TRP A 690 38.94 5.93 -3.07
N PRO A 691 39.30 6.43 -1.87
CA PRO A 691 39.06 5.68 -0.63
C PRO A 691 37.56 5.50 -0.33
N LEU A 692 36.73 6.47 -0.73
CA LEU A 692 35.28 6.42 -0.52
C LEU A 692 34.63 5.35 -1.42
N VAL A 693 35.05 5.28 -2.68
CA VAL A 693 34.57 4.25 -3.62
C VAL A 693 35.01 2.87 -3.15
N GLN A 694 36.29 2.69 -2.79
CA GLN A 694 36.80 1.43 -2.25
C GLN A 694 36.04 0.97 -1.00
N ARG A 695 35.79 1.88 -0.04
CA ARG A 695 35.02 1.57 1.17
C ARG A 695 33.60 1.13 0.83
N ARG A 696 32.92 1.82 -0.09
CA ARG A 696 31.53 1.49 -0.46
C ARG A 696 31.44 0.17 -1.22
N ILE A 697 32.41 -0.14 -2.08
CA ILE A 697 32.51 -1.45 -2.76
C ILE A 697 32.72 -2.58 -1.74
N ARG A 698 33.63 -2.41 -0.77
CA ARG A 698 33.85 -3.40 0.29
C ARG A 698 32.58 -3.66 1.12
N LEU A 699 31.86 -2.60 1.51
CA LEU A 699 30.61 -2.74 2.25
C LEU A 699 29.52 -3.42 1.40
N LEU A 700 29.43 -3.08 0.12
CA LEU A 700 28.50 -3.69 -0.82
C LEU A 700 28.78 -5.20 -0.97
N GLN A 701 30.04 -5.60 -1.09
CA GLN A 701 30.44 -7.02 -1.12
C GLN A 701 30.14 -7.74 0.21
N ALA A 702 30.42 -7.11 1.35
CA ALA A 702 30.16 -7.68 2.67
C ALA A 702 28.66 -7.90 2.92
N ASP A 703 27.81 -6.94 2.54
CA ASP A 703 26.36 -7.07 2.69
C ASP A 703 25.79 -8.10 1.69
N ALA A 704 26.38 -8.24 0.49
CA ALA A 704 26.03 -9.31 -0.44
C ALA A 704 26.33 -10.72 0.12
N LEU A 705 27.41 -10.89 0.90
CA LEU A 705 27.71 -12.16 1.56
C LEU A 705 26.70 -12.50 2.66
N LYS A 706 26.27 -11.51 3.44
CA LYS A 706 25.24 -11.72 4.49
C LYS A 706 23.90 -12.16 3.89
N ILE A 707 23.58 -11.75 2.67
CA ILE A 707 22.37 -12.21 1.96
C ILE A 707 22.36 -13.73 1.78
N ILE A 708 23.50 -14.36 1.51
CA ILE A 708 23.61 -15.83 1.42
C ILE A 708 23.29 -16.48 2.77
N VAL A 709 23.92 -15.99 3.84
CA VAL A 709 23.75 -16.56 5.19
C VAL A 709 22.28 -16.55 5.59
N HIS A 710 21.60 -15.40 5.40
CA HIS A 710 20.20 -15.29 5.74
C HIS A 710 19.30 -16.06 4.77
N SER A 711 19.59 -16.10 3.46
CA SER A 711 18.76 -16.87 2.52
C SER A 711 18.78 -18.37 2.86
N GLU A 712 19.94 -18.93 3.20
CA GLU A 712 20.09 -20.33 3.62
C GLU A 712 19.40 -20.61 4.96
N ALA A 713 19.58 -19.73 5.94
CA ALA A 713 18.91 -19.84 7.23
C ALA A 713 17.38 -19.84 7.08
N ILE A 714 16.84 -18.97 6.22
CA ILE A 714 15.41 -18.93 5.93
C ILE A 714 14.95 -20.22 5.28
N VAL A 715 15.64 -20.72 4.25
CA VAL A 715 15.25 -21.99 3.59
C VAL A 715 15.23 -23.15 4.58
N ARG A 716 16.21 -23.21 5.50
CA ARG A 716 16.29 -24.23 6.55
C ARG A 716 15.16 -24.13 7.57
N ASN A 717 14.84 -22.91 8.01
CA ASN A 717 13.86 -22.64 9.06
C ASN A 717 12.41 -22.62 8.54
N VAL A 718 12.21 -22.48 7.23
CA VAL A 718 10.90 -22.44 6.58
C VAL A 718 10.47 -23.81 6.04
N ALA A 719 11.41 -24.68 5.65
CA ALA A 719 11.15 -26.10 5.35
C ALA A 719 10.44 -26.80 6.53
#